data_AF-D1VXN0-F1
#
_entry.id   AF-D1VXN0-F1
#
_cell.length_a   1.000
_cell.length_b   1.000
_cell.length_c   1.000
_cell.angle_alpha   90.00
_cell.angle_beta   90.00
_cell.angle_gamma   90.00
#
_symmetry.space_group_name_H-M   'P 1'
#
loop_
_entity.id
_entity.type
_entity.pdbx_description
1 polymer ?
#
loop_
_entity_poly.entity_id
_entity_poly.type
_entity_poly.pdbx_seq_one_letter_code
_entity_poly.pdbx_strand_id
1 'polypeptide(L)'
;MNDGKDGHSLTAKAFIEGSYRNGRTKGVKSYVKVFYDGQEVTDFKASYRYKGAGYSNWSEPEIKSSDAWCDAQRDGSTLLVEYTVEYKGLKALATGRLDNIQDGMPGKDAVIYKLVPSKEKVLAYFESHSHYKKVMVELKYFIQKTVGDVTTDVRLYDEGLTLRAYPDLGDLQASSGVYGFGPVIRTYDASEETFSVTLLKGNKILDIRTIPITMKPDLVYAFDDKLGEVRRKIRTVDGKVNTFKATINKTSSTVGNLEKEFTQIQQTSKEISMTVNNGTRPNLLWGSDLNLDGVDTTNNAAIEKHLGVGIASTKIDSKEWFEYLKGGGVGGADAIKFKAMKGTSEFAGLFWEFNAGAARNLQLKPNTLYTLSAWVKTEFDKDAQGYSNFVFEAFKKEKDNSRQRVGKLKFKAASSFYEPVNAWTRVSATFTTEELQFGSVAMWVNGTKPATLYICRPKLEEGDTATPWCAYDGTVEALLAGGFDIKNRKFTATADNFVVKNNKGERTFMVDEKGALRSIDTSGKGCIVLRPEVGYISILDSETGKERVMVSNNGIFCLGVKDNNIVFDTGDERGMYAGLDMGAGMFRVNAFNDEAIGMQLDIIMNGLPYTGNNNLQYSQLYVDGKNNLKINTGEPIVKFLHPNDGYTMKSTDTTIVADTEPYRDAKITLPKNPQVGMEVEIINIGTGFCYLETADNTKIFWDEVKTKETVREHRKISLLYVGGSDDLWIYTTEGYCGNHT
;
A
#
# COMPACT_ATOMS: atom_id res chain seq x y z
N MET A 1 62.82 38.57 31.16
CA MET A 1 63.82 39.39 31.86
C MET A 1 63.33 39.58 33.29
N ASN A 2 64.09 39.05 34.26
CA ASN A 2 64.10 39.47 35.66
C ASN A 2 65.54 39.89 35.96
N ASP A 3 65.67 40.98 36.69
CA ASP A 3 66.81 41.85 36.93
C ASP A 3 67.83 41.24 37.93
N GLY A 4 69.00 40.86 37.43
CA GLY A 4 70.10 40.30 38.23
C GLY A 4 70.62 41.25 39.31
N LYS A 5 70.15 41.06 40.55
CA LYS A 5 70.59 41.85 41.71
C LYS A 5 71.68 41.21 42.58
N ASP A 6 72.11 39.97 42.28
CA ASP A 6 73.18 39.29 43.03
C ASP A 6 74.40 38.85 42.18
N GLY A 7 74.56 39.38 40.96
CA GLY A 7 75.75 39.08 40.12
C GLY A 7 75.86 37.63 39.61
N HIS A 8 74.85 36.79 39.87
CA HIS A 8 74.81 35.39 39.45
C HIS A 8 74.29 35.21 38.03
N SER A 9 74.80 34.19 37.32
CA SER A 9 74.47 33.85 35.93
C SER A 9 73.95 32.42 35.80
N LEU A 10 72.87 32.24 35.03
CA LEU A 10 72.34 30.93 34.67
C LEU A 10 72.42 30.74 33.16
N THR A 11 73.09 29.69 32.72
CA THR A 11 73.16 29.31 31.30
C THR A 11 72.73 27.86 31.12
N ALA A 12 72.10 27.54 29.99
CA ALA A 12 71.66 26.20 29.67
C ALA A 12 71.95 25.89 28.21
N LYS A 13 72.28 24.63 27.91
CA LYS A 13 72.52 24.15 26.54
C LYS A 13 71.86 22.80 26.32
N ALA A 14 71.09 22.71 25.25
CA ALA A 14 70.43 21.48 24.85
C ALA A 14 71.34 20.71 23.88
N PHE A 15 71.39 19.39 24.06
CA PHE A 15 72.13 18.47 23.21
C PHE A 15 71.14 17.51 22.57
N ILE A 16 71.40 17.15 21.32
CA ILE A 16 70.74 16.03 20.65
C ILE A 16 71.83 15.09 20.16
N GLU A 17 71.72 13.81 20.51
CA GLU A 17 72.56 12.72 20.02
C GLU A 17 71.72 11.76 19.17
N GLY A 18 72.39 10.94 18.35
CA GLY A 18 71.74 10.03 17.39
C GLY A 18 71.80 10.54 15.95
N SER A 19 71.06 9.88 15.05
CA SER A 19 71.06 10.21 13.62
C SER A 19 69.64 10.35 13.06
N TYR A 20 69.49 11.27 12.11
CA TYR A 20 68.27 11.45 11.34
C TYR A 20 68.64 11.57 9.87
N ARG A 21 68.42 10.50 9.10
CA ARG A 21 68.79 10.44 7.68
C ARG A 21 67.68 9.82 6.85
N ASN A 22 67.43 10.39 5.67
CA ASN A 22 66.40 9.94 4.72
C ASN A 22 65.01 9.75 5.37
N GLY A 23 64.66 10.63 6.30
CA GLY A 23 63.41 10.55 7.03
C GLY A 23 63.38 9.49 8.13
N ARG A 24 64.50 8.86 8.51
CA ARG A 24 64.54 7.83 9.58
C ARG A 24 65.37 8.28 10.78
N THR A 25 64.78 8.24 11.97
CA THR A 25 65.49 8.46 13.24
C THR A 25 66.14 7.17 13.73
N LYS A 26 67.36 7.25 14.25
CA LYS A 26 68.07 6.12 14.88
C LYS A 26 68.86 6.57 16.11
N GLY A 27 68.51 6.03 17.27
CA GLY A 27 69.14 6.28 18.56
C GLY A 27 69.05 7.73 19.04
N VAL A 28 67.97 8.44 18.67
CA VAL A 28 67.88 9.89 18.92
C VAL A 28 67.49 10.16 20.38
N LYS A 29 68.30 10.94 21.09
CA LYS A 29 68.04 11.38 22.46
C LYS A 29 68.40 12.85 22.62
N SER A 30 67.69 13.54 23.49
CA SER A 30 67.97 14.94 23.83
C SER A 30 68.03 15.15 25.32
N TYR A 31 68.86 16.09 25.76
CA TYR A 31 69.02 16.46 27.17
C TYR A 31 69.56 17.88 27.31
N VAL A 32 69.37 18.50 28.47
CA VAL A 32 69.89 19.84 28.78
C VAL A 32 70.97 19.78 29.86
N LYS A 33 72.05 20.53 29.67
CA LYS A 33 73.05 20.82 30.70
C LYS A 33 72.91 22.26 31.16
N VAL A 34 73.02 22.48 32.47
CA VAL A 34 72.73 23.76 33.11
C VAL A 34 73.91 24.17 33.96
N PHE A 35 74.32 25.43 33.85
CA PHE A 35 75.46 25.98 34.57
C PHE A 35 75.04 27.22 35.34
N TYR A 36 75.34 27.25 36.63
CA TYR A 36 75.16 28.40 37.52
C TYR A 36 76.55 28.93 37.89
N ASP A 37 76.85 30.17 37.53
CA ASP A 37 78.18 30.79 37.67
C ASP A 37 79.33 29.95 37.10
N GLY A 38 79.06 29.30 35.96
CA GLY A 38 80.03 28.47 35.26
C GLY A 38 80.22 27.06 35.83
N GLN A 39 79.56 26.70 36.94
CA GLN A 39 79.56 25.32 37.47
C GLN A 39 78.31 24.57 37.03
N GLU A 40 78.46 23.32 36.54
CA GLU A 40 77.34 22.47 36.13
C GLU A 40 76.48 22.10 37.36
N VAL A 41 75.17 22.35 37.28
CA VAL A 41 74.20 22.02 38.32
C VAL A 41 73.25 20.93 37.82
N THR A 42 72.79 20.07 38.72
CA THR A 42 71.94 18.92 38.39
C THR A 42 70.56 18.98 39.05
N ASP A 43 70.35 19.88 40.01
CA ASP A 43 69.14 20.06 40.81
C ASP A 43 68.24 21.21 40.31
N PHE A 44 67.95 21.23 39.01
CA PHE A 44 67.14 22.27 38.36
C PHE A 44 65.77 21.75 37.92
N LYS A 45 64.83 22.68 37.67
CA LYS A 45 63.55 22.36 37.01
C LYS A 45 63.70 22.63 35.52
N ALA A 46 63.20 21.72 34.68
CA ALA A 46 63.17 21.91 33.24
C ALA A 46 61.82 21.50 32.64
N SER A 47 61.31 22.29 31.69
CA SER A 47 60.21 21.90 30.82
C SER A 47 60.71 21.74 29.39
N TYR A 48 60.36 20.61 28.78
CA TYR A 48 60.74 20.22 27.42
C TYR A 48 59.54 20.28 26.48
N ARG A 49 59.77 20.75 25.26
CA ARG A 49 58.86 20.56 24.12
C ARG A 49 59.65 20.38 22.82
N TYR A 50 59.01 19.84 21.79
CA TYR A 50 59.64 19.63 20.49
C TYR A 50 58.71 19.97 19.32
N LYS A 51 59.30 20.12 18.12
CA LYS A 51 58.60 20.31 16.86
C LYS A 51 59.37 19.60 15.73
N GLY A 52 58.66 19.07 14.73
CA GLY A 52 59.23 18.34 13.60
C GLY A 52 59.25 16.82 13.81
N ALA A 53 59.81 16.08 12.83
CA ALA A 53 59.81 14.62 12.78
C ALA A 53 58.40 13.98 12.92
N GLY A 54 57.41 14.52 12.21
CA GLY A 54 56.01 14.06 12.20
C GLY A 54 55.03 14.94 12.98
N TYR A 55 55.52 15.97 13.69
CA TYR A 55 54.70 16.94 14.40
C TYR A 55 54.85 18.34 13.80
N SER A 56 53.76 18.86 13.24
CA SER A 56 53.74 20.14 12.52
C SER A 56 53.81 21.37 13.45
N ASN A 57 53.40 21.24 14.71
CA ASN A 57 53.42 22.28 15.74
C ASN A 57 54.24 21.84 16.96
N TRP A 58 54.56 22.80 17.84
CA TRP A 58 55.21 22.49 19.11
C TRP A 58 54.32 21.57 19.95
N SER A 59 54.91 20.54 20.54
CA SER A 59 54.25 19.70 21.54
C SER A 59 53.89 20.52 22.78
N GLU A 60 52.91 20.03 23.54
CA GLU A 60 52.66 20.55 24.89
C GLU A 60 53.93 20.40 25.76
N PRO A 61 54.26 21.39 26.62
CA PRO A 61 55.43 21.31 27.48
C PRO A 61 55.30 20.22 28.56
N GLU A 62 56.32 19.38 28.67
CA GLU A 62 56.42 18.33 29.69
C GLU A 62 57.55 18.64 30.67
N ILE A 63 57.37 18.36 31.97
CA ILE A 63 58.42 18.59 32.98
C ILE A 63 59.44 17.43 32.92
N LYS A 64 60.50 17.61 32.14
CA LYS A 64 61.62 16.66 32.01
C LYS A 64 62.90 17.36 31.54
N SER A 65 64.06 16.83 31.94
CA SER A 65 65.41 17.34 31.57
C SER A 65 66.09 16.51 30.47
N SER A 66 65.46 15.41 30.03
CA SER A 66 65.89 14.58 28.90
C SER A 66 64.70 13.88 28.25
N ASP A 67 64.81 13.53 26.96
CA ASP A 67 63.82 12.73 26.23
C ASP A 67 64.47 11.81 25.20
N ALA A 68 63.83 10.70 24.88
CA ALA A 68 64.33 9.71 23.92
C ALA A 68 63.28 9.36 22.86
N TRP A 69 63.72 9.21 21.62
CA TRP A 69 62.87 8.96 20.47
C TRP A 69 63.02 7.53 19.98
N CYS A 70 61.91 6.89 19.62
CA CYS A 70 61.95 5.57 18.99
C CYS A 70 62.51 5.63 17.55
N ASP A 71 63.21 4.57 17.17
CA ASP A 71 63.74 4.36 15.82
C ASP A 71 62.59 4.12 14.85
N ALA A 72 62.27 5.09 14.00
CA ALA A 72 61.11 5.02 13.12
C ALA A 72 61.27 5.86 11.85
N GLN A 73 60.47 5.55 10.83
CA GLN A 73 60.29 6.42 9.67
C GLN A 73 59.42 7.63 10.06
N ARG A 74 59.86 8.82 9.66
CA ARG A 74 59.29 10.14 9.95
C ARG A 74 59.03 10.89 8.64
N ASP A 75 58.41 12.06 8.76
CA ASP A 75 58.06 12.93 7.63
C ASP A 75 59.26 13.64 6.97
N GLY A 76 60.46 13.52 7.55
CA GLY A 76 61.68 14.14 7.05
C GLY A 76 61.86 15.62 7.41
N SER A 77 60.96 16.21 8.19
CA SER A 77 61.12 17.57 8.72
C SER A 77 62.18 17.61 9.82
N THR A 78 62.95 18.69 9.93
CA THR A 78 63.97 18.89 10.97
C THR A 78 63.38 18.77 12.37
N LEU A 79 64.05 18.04 13.26
CA LEU A 79 63.69 17.96 14.67
C LEU A 79 64.27 19.15 15.44
N LEU A 80 63.41 19.88 16.14
CA LEU A 80 63.75 20.96 17.06
C LEU A 80 63.29 20.59 18.47
N VAL A 81 64.15 20.81 19.47
CA VAL A 81 63.81 20.65 20.88
C VAL A 81 64.07 21.94 21.64
N GLU A 82 63.28 22.20 22.67
CA GLU A 82 63.41 23.36 23.53
C GLU A 82 63.25 22.94 25.00
N TYR A 83 64.21 23.37 25.83
CA TYR A 83 64.20 23.25 27.27
C TYR A 83 64.13 24.65 27.89
N THR A 84 63.09 24.91 28.68
CA THR A 84 63.06 26.06 29.59
C THR A 84 63.48 25.59 30.98
N VAL A 85 64.59 26.11 31.46
CA VAL A 85 65.20 25.74 32.74
C VAL A 85 64.95 26.84 33.76
N GLU A 86 64.61 26.44 34.98
CA GLU A 86 64.48 27.33 36.13
C GLU A 86 65.35 26.82 37.29
N TYR A 87 66.22 27.69 37.81
CA TYR A 87 67.10 27.39 38.93
C TYR A 87 67.30 28.65 39.79
N LYS A 88 67.04 28.54 41.10
CA LYS A 88 67.16 29.64 42.08
C LYS A 88 66.51 30.96 41.64
N GLY A 89 65.31 30.88 41.04
CA GLY A 89 64.54 32.04 40.57
C GLY A 89 64.99 32.63 39.21
N LEU A 90 66.06 32.10 38.61
CA LEU A 90 66.52 32.47 37.27
C LEU A 90 65.97 31.50 36.22
N LYS A 91 65.70 32.00 35.02
CA LYS A 91 65.24 31.20 33.87
C LYS A 91 66.19 31.30 32.69
N ALA A 92 66.46 30.16 32.06
CA ALA A 92 67.27 30.07 30.85
C ALA A 92 66.56 29.20 29.81
N LEU A 93 66.66 29.58 28.53
CA LEU A 93 66.13 28.83 27.41
C LEU A 93 67.26 28.14 26.66
N ALA A 94 67.10 26.86 26.34
CA ALA A 94 68.07 26.08 25.59
C ALA A 94 67.38 25.31 24.46
N THR A 95 67.85 25.49 23.23
CA THR A 95 67.28 24.83 22.05
C THR A 95 68.28 23.89 21.39
N GLY A 96 67.81 22.74 20.89
CA GLY A 96 68.60 21.80 20.10
C GLY A 96 67.97 21.59 18.71
N ARG A 97 68.81 21.29 17.72
CA ARG A 97 68.39 21.05 16.33
C ARG A 97 69.07 19.79 15.79
N LEU A 98 68.29 18.91 15.17
CA LEU A 98 68.78 17.75 14.42
C LEU A 98 68.14 17.73 13.03
N ASP A 99 68.94 18.05 12.02
CA ASP A 99 68.50 18.06 10.63
C ASP A 99 68.40 16.65 10.04
N ASN A 100 67.37 16.44 9.21
CA ASN A 100 67.27 15.26 8.39
C ASN A 100 68.23 15.39 7.21
N ILE A 101 69.29 14.58 7.20
CA ILE A 101 70.23 14.53 6.07
C ILE A 101 69.64 13.62 5.00
N GLN A 102 69.33 14.17 3.83
CA GLN A 102 69.07 13.36 2.65
C GLN A 102 70.40 12.89 2.08
N ASP A 103 70.63 11.59 2.10
CA ASP A 103 71.69 10.98 1.32
C ASP A 103 71.25 11.11 -0.15
N GLY A 104 72.04 11.82 -0.97
CA GLY A 104 71.72 12.05 -2.38
C GLY A 104 71.47 10.75 -3.15
N MET A 105 70.82 10.85 -4.32
CA MET A 105 70.65 9.69 -5.19
C MET A 105 72.01 9.04 -5.48
N PRO A 106 72.08 7.70 -5.55
CA PRO A 106 73.33 7.02 -5.87
C PRO A 106 73.90 7.52 -7.21
N GLY A 107 75.23 7.69 -7.29
CA GLY A 107 75.91 8.09 -8.53
C GLY A 107 75.70 7.09 -9.68
N LYS A 108 76.03 7.46 -10.92
CA LYS A 108 75.91 6.58 -12.11
C LYS A 108 76.77 5.31 -12.05
N ASP A 109 77.61 5.17 -11.04
CA ASP A 109 78.45 4.01 -10.73
C ASP A 109 77.85 3.10 -9.64
N ALA A 110 76.71 3.48 -9.06
CA ALA A 110 76.06 2.70 -8.01
C ALA A 110 75.47 1.39 -8.55
N VAL A 111 75.80 0.30 -7.87
CA VAL A 111 75.23 -1.02 -8.12
C VAL A 111 74.02 -1.22 -7.22
N ILE A 112 72.84 -1.29 -7.82
CA ILE A 112 71.57 -1.52 -7.11
C ILE A 112 71.09 -2.94 -7.44
N TYR A 113 70.61 -3.67 -6.44
CA TYR A 113 69.94 -4.95 -6.66
C TYR A 113 68.46 -4.82 -6.27
N LYS A 114 67.57 -5.44 -7.03
CA LYS A 114 66.13 -5.47 -6.74
C LYS A 114 65.54 -6.87 -6.89
N LEU A 115 64.57 -7.17 -6.02
CA LEU A 115 63.71 -8.34 -6.09
C LEU A 115 62.52 -8.04 -7.00
N VAL A 116 62.47 -8.73 -8.13
CA VAL A 116 61.33 -8.66 -9.05
C VAL A 116 60.44 -9.87 -8.81
N PRO A 117 59.17 -9.69 -8.39
CA PRO A 117 58.30 -10.82 -8.09
C PRO A 117 57.96 -11.60 -9.35
N SER A 118 58.30 -12.88 -9.37
CA SER A 118 57.79 -13.86 -10.32
C SER A 118 56.46 -14.43 -9.83
N LYS A 119 56.35 -14.66 -8.51
CA LYS A 119 55.12 -15.12 -7.87
C LYS A 119 55.12 -14.75 -6.39
N GLU A 120 54.04 -14.16 -5.92
CA GLU A 120 53.83 -13.89 -4.50
C GLU A 120 52.42 -14.31 -4.12
N LYS A 121 52.33 -15.41 -3.38
CA LYS A 121 51.07 -16.00 -2.99
C LYS A 121 51.11 -16.38 -1.52
N VAL A 122 50.38 -15.62 -0.72
CA VAL A 122 50.26 -15.83 0.73
C VAL A 122 48.77 -15.90 1.05
N LEU A 123 48.24 -17.12 1.14
CA LEU A 123 46.81 -17.37 1.32
C LEU A 123 46.52 -18.11 2.62
N ALA A 124 45.69 -17.52 3.47
CA ALA A 124 45.20 -18.17 4.67
C ALA A 124 43.88 -18.93 4.41
N TYR A 125 43.74 -20.08 5.06
CA TYR A 125 42.58 -20.99 5.02
C TYR A 125 41.96 -21.09 6.41
N PHE A 126 40.63 -21.23 6.49
CA PHE A 126 39.91 -21.28 7.76
C PHE A 126 40.25 -22.53 8.59
N GLU A 127 40.55 -22.30 9.87
CA GLU A 127 40.20 -23.18 10.98
C GLU A 127 39.42 -22.31 11.96
N SER A 128 38.11 -22.54 12.06
CA SER A 128 37.26 -21.77 12.97
C SER A 128 37.55 -22.18 14.41
N HIS A 129 37.71 -21.17 15.29
CA HIS A 129 37.89 -21.29 16.75
C HIS A 129 39.30 -21.61 17.28
N SER A 130 40.37 -21.34 16.52
CA SER A 130 41.75 -21.46 17.03
C SER A 130 42.52 -20.14 16.93
N HIS A 131 43.50 -19.93 17.82
CA HIS A 131 44.45 -18.80 17.75
C HIS A 131 45.45 -18.92 16.58
N TYR A 132 45.29 -19.92 15.70
CA TYR A 132 46.19 -20.25 14.61
C TYR A 132 45.49 -20.27 13.24
N LYS A 133 46.22 -19.90 12.20
CA LYS A 133 45.78 -19.93 10.78
C LYS A 133 46.69 -20.82 9.95
N LYS A 134 46.11 -21.65 9.06
CA LYS A 134 46.85 -22.40 8.04
C LYS A 134 47.09 -21.48 6.84
N VAL A 135 48.35 -21.22 6.51
CA VAL A 135 48.75 -20.31 5.43
C VAL A 135 49.56 -21.06 4.39
N MET A 136 49.10 -21.03 3.13
CA MET A 136 49.91 -21.37 1.97
C MET A 136 50.81 -20.19 1.62
N VAL A 137 52.10 -20.43 1.53
CA VAL A 137 53.10 -19.43 1.13
C VAL A 137 53.90 -19.94 -0.07
N GLU A 138 53.95 -19.14 -1.13
CA GLU A 138 54.82 -19.32 -2.28
C GLU A 138 55.34 -17.96 -2.75
N LEU A 139 56.64 -17.70 -2.55
CA LEU A 139 57.30 -16.43 -2.81
C LEU A 139 58.51 -16.66 -3.70
N LYS A 140 58.50 -16.14 -4.93
CA LYS A 140 59.50 -16.39 -5.98
C LYS A 140 59.89 -15.09 -6.68
N TYR A 141 61.19 -14.90 -6.89
CA TYR A 141 61.74 -13.66 -7.40
C TYR A 141 62.84 -13.89 -8.44
N PHE A 142 62.92 -12.98 -9.39
CA PHE A 142 64.13 -12.69 -10.16
C PHE A 142 64.95 -11.61 -9.45
N ILE A 143 66.25 -11.56 -9.74
CA ILE A 143 67.13 -10.55 -9.17
C ILE A 143 67.65 -9.69 -10.31
N GLN A 144 67.37 -8.40 -10.22
CA GLN A 144 67.89 -7.43 -11.15
C GLN A 144 69.05 -6.68 -10.54
N LYS A 145 70.10 -6.50 -11.32
CA LYS A 145 71.23 -5.63 -11.02
C LYS A 145 71.17 -4.44 -11.96
N THR A 146 71.22 -3.24 -11.41
CA THR A 146 71.34 -1.99 -12.15
C THR A 146 72.70 -1.38 -11.86
N VAL A 147 73.45 -1.04 -12.90
CA VAL A 147 74.71 -0.28 -12.82
C VAL A 147 74.59 0.90 -13.78
N GLY A 148 74.54 2.11 -13.23
CA GLY A 148 74.19 3.31 -14.01
C GLY A 148 72.81 3.17 -14.65
N ASP A 149 72.75 3.26 -15.97
CA ASP A 149 71.51 3.22 -16.76
C ASP A 149 71.17 1.80 -17.28
N VAL A 150 72.02 0.79 -17.02
CA VAL A 150 71.85 -0.58 -17.52
C VAL A 150 71.29 -1.48 -16.42
N THR A 151 70.18 -2.18 -16.70
CA THR A 151 69.57 -3.18 -15.81
C THR A 151 69.59 -4.56 -16.45
N THR A 152 70.09 -5.56 -15.73
CA THR A 152 70.21 -6.95 -16.19
C THR A 152 69.74 -7.92 -15.12
N ASP A 153 69.13 -9.03 -15.53
CA ASP A 153 68.86 -10.15 -14.63
C ASP A 153 70.16 -10.88 -14.28
N VAL A 154 70.36 -11.17 -13.01
CA VAL A 154 71.58 -11.82 -12.49
C VAL A 154 71.24 -13.05 -11.66
N ARG A 155 72.20 -13.98 -11.59
CA ARG A 155 72.09 -15.15 -10.71
C ARG A 155 72.49 -14.76 -9.28
N LEU A 156 71.71 -15.20 -8.30
CA LEU A 156 71.90 -14.89 -6.87
C LEU A 156 73.33 -15.17 -6.40
N TYR A 157 73.84 -16.37 -6.68
CA TYR A 157 75.14 -16.83 -6.17
C TYR A 157 76.33 -16.20 -6.90
N ASP A 158 76.21 -15.91 -8.20
CA ASP A 158 77.28 -15.30 -9.00
C ASP A 158 77.63 -13.89 -8.49
N GLU A 159 76.67 -13.21 -7.85
CA GLU A 159 76.83 -11.86 -7.29
C GLU A 159 77.14 -11.87 -5.76
N GLY A 160 77.31 -13.06 -5.17
CA GLY A 160 77.55 -13.26 -3.74
C GLY A 160 76.36 -12.83 -2.86
N LEU A 161 75.14 -12.97 -3.37
CA LEU A 161 73.91 -12.55 -2.70
C LEU A 161 73.26 -13.72 -1.95
N THR A 162 72.43 -13.39 -0.98
CA THR A 162 71.59 -14.35 -0.25
C THR A 162 70.16 -13.83 -0.09
N LEU A 163 69.21 -14.75 0.04
CA LEU A 163 67.80 -14.45 0.30
C LEU A 163 67.39 -15.04 1.65
N ARG A 164 66.62 -14.26 2.42
CA ARG A 164 66.03 -14.73 3.68
C ARG A 164 64.55 -14.38 3.73
N ALA A 165 63.73 -15.30 4.19
CA ALA A 165 62.33 -15.06 4.49
C ALA A 165 62.12 -14.83 6.00
N TYR A 166 61.15 -14.00 6.34
CA TYR A 166 60.61 -13.91 7.69
C TYR A 166 59.07 -13.94 7.65
N PRO A 167 58.38 -14.76 8.46
CA PRO A 167 58.93 -15.86 9.26
C PRO A 167 59.72 -16.88 8.44
N ASP A 168 60.53 -17.72 9.08
CA ASP A 168 61.34 -18.71 8.37
C ASP A 168 60.44 -19.69 7.58
N LEU A 169 60.72 -19.81 6.27
CA LEU A 169 59.99 -20.65 5.34
C LEU A 169 60.75 -21.94 4.99
N GLY A 170 61.94 -22.14 5.55
CA GLY A 170 62.83 -23.26 5.24
C GLY A 170 63.77 -22.96 4.07
N ASP A 171 64.23 -24.02 3.41
CA ASP A 171 65.30 -23.93 2.42
C ASP A 171 64.94 -23.11 1.18
N LEU A 172 65.92 -22.34 0.71
CA LEU A 172 65.84 -21.57 -0.52
C LEU A 172 65.79 -22.49 -1.74
N GLN A 173 64.74 -22.36 -2.55
CA GLN A 173 64.59 -23.07 -3.82
C GLN A 173 65.10 -22.21 -4.98
N ALA A 174 65.88 -22.81 -5.87
CA ALA A 174 66.40 -22.16 -7.07
C ALA A 174 66.09 -23.01 -8.31
N SER A 175 65.44 -22.42 -9.31
CA SER A 175 65.20 -23.07 -10.61
C SER A 175 65.16 -22.03 -11.71
N SER A 176 65.94 -22.27 -12.78
CA SER A 176 65.93 -21.44 -14.00
C SER A 176 66.06 -19.92 -13.75
N GLY A 177 66.91 -19.51 -12.79
CA GLY A 177 67.13 -18.10 -12.45
C GLY A 177 66.06 -17.47 -11.53
N VAL A 178 65.08 -18.26 -11.07
CA VAL A 178 64.09 -17.85 -10.05
C VAL A 178 64.50 -18.39 -8.69
N TYR A 179 64.47 -17.53 -7.67
CA TYR A 179 64.85 -17.84 -6.30
C TYR A 179 63.69 -17.56 -5.35
N GLY A 180 63.42 -18.45 -4.40
CA GLY A 180 62.27 -18.28 -3.55
C GLY A 180 62.02 -19.39 -2.55
N PHE A 181 60.87 -19.29 -1.87
CA PHE A 181 60.42 -20.20 -0.83
C PHE A 181 59.04 -20.76 -1.19
N GLY A 182 58.82 -22.06 -0.96
CA GLY A 182 57.55 -22.73 -1.19
C GLY A 182 57.27 -23.23 -2.62
N PRO A 183 56.10 -23.85 -2.85
CA PRO A 183 54.90 -23.79 -2.01
C PRO A 183 55.02 -24.58 -0.70
N VAL A 184 54.70 -23.94 0.43
CA VAL A 184 54.57 -24.60 1.74
C VAL A 184 53.23 -24.24 2.38
N ILE A 185 52.67 -25.15 3.17
CA ILE A 185 51.56 -24.86 4.08
C ILE A 185 52.10 -24.94 5.51
N ARG A 186 51.87 -23.89 6.29
CA ARG A 186 52.34 -23.75 7.66
C ARG A 186 51.24 -23.16 8.53
N THR A 187 51.30 -23.48 9.81
CA THR A 187 50.40 -22.93 10.83
C THR A 187 51.10 -21.75 11.49
N TYR A 188 50.45 -20.59 11.51
CA TYR A 188 50.99 -19.37 12.13
C TYR A 188 50.02 -18.85 13.19
N ASP A 189 50.56 -18.10 14.15
CA ASP A 189 49.76 -17.30 15.08
C ASP A 189 48.89 -16.30 14.30
N ALA A 190 47.67 -16.08 14.78
CA ALA A 190 46.75 -15.12 14.19
C ALA A 190 47.35 -13.71 14.05
N SER A 191 48.27 -13.32 14.95
CA SER A 191 48.97 -12.02 14.98
C SER A 191 49.98 -11.79 13.84
N GLU A 192 50.42 -12.82 13.12
CA GLU A 192 51.39 -12.65 12.03
C GLU A 192 50.69 -12.07 10.79
N GLU A 193 50.90 -10.81 10.42
CA GLU A 193 50.12 -10.17 9.34
C GLU A 193 50.80 -10.19 7.96
N THR A 194 52.12 -10.42 7.92
CA THR A 194 52.92 -10.27 6.69
C THR A 194 54.05 -11.28 6.62
N PHE A 195 54.47 -11.62 5.40
CA PHE A 195 55.75 -12.26 5.14
C PHE A 195 56.69 -11.23 4.54
N SER A 196 57.99 -11.36 4.78
CA SER A 196 59.00 -10.56 4.10
C SER A 196 60.08 -11.43 3.49
N VAL A 197 60.64 -10.96 2.37
CA VAL A 197 61.80 -11.55 1.71
C VAL A 197 62.86 -10.47 1.56
N THR A 198 64.02 -10.73 2.13
CA THR A 198 65.15 -9.80 2.21
C THR A 198 66.30 -10.29 1.34
N LEU A 199 66.75 -9.45 0.41
CA LEU A 199 67.95 -9.67 -0.40
C LEU A 199 69.15 -9.05 0.31
N LEU A 200 70.22 -9.83 0.46
CA LEU A 200 71.40 -9.48 1.25
C LEU A 200 72.69 -9.69 0.44
N LYS A 201 73.71 -8.87 0.71
CA LYS A 201 75.11 -9.15 0.36
C LYS A 201 75.94 -9.11 1.63
N GLY A 202 76.40 -10.27 2.09
CA GLY A 202 76.87 -10.44 3.46
C GLY A 202 75.78 -10.03 4.47
N ASN A 203 76.09 -9.07 5.33
CA ASN A 203 75.14 -8.51 6.31
C ASN A 203 74.39 -7.26 5.83
N LYS A 204 74.67 -6.77 4.62
CA LYS A 204 74.02 -5.57 4.07
C LYS A 204 72.72 -5.94 3.38
N ILE A 205 71.62 -5.31 3.82
CA ILE A 205 70.32 -5.39 3.14
C ILE A 205 70.38 -4.57 1.85
N LEU A 206 69.98 -5.18 0.75
CA LEU A 206 69.94 -4.58 -0.57
C LEU A 206 68.51 -4.29 -1.04
N ASP A 207 67.55 -5.16 -0.71
CA ASP A 207 66.13 -4.98 -1.01
C ASP A 207 65.25 -5.80 -0.07
N ILE A 208 64.01 -5.36 0.16
CA ILE A 208 63.00 -6.06 0.99
C ILE A 208 61.63 -5.99 0.31
N ARG A 209 60.98 -7.14 0.20
CA ARG A 209 59.59 -7.29 -0.23
C ARG A 209 58.75 -7.71 0.97
N THR A 210 57.69 -6.96 1.29
CA THR A 210 56.70 -7.32 2.33
C THR A 210 55.37 -7.67 1.68
N ILE A 211 54.82 -8.83 2.02
CA ILE A 211 53.65 -9.43 1.39
C ILE A 211 52.58 -9.68 2.46
N PRO A 212 51.42 -9.03 2.37
CA PRO A 212 50.34 -9.25 3.34
C PRO A 212 49.70 -10.64 3.16
N ILE A 213 49.27 -11.24 4.26
CA ILE A 213 48.47 -12.48 4.22
C ILE A 213 47.07 -12.14 3.70
N THR A 214 46.65 -12.78 2.61
CA THR A 214 45.29 -12.61 2.07
C THR A 214 44.41 -13.79 2.49
N MET A 215 43.27 -13.50 3.12
CA MET A 215 42.30 -14.55 3.53
C MET A 215 41.52 -15.06 2.32
N LYS A 216 41.52 -16.37 2.11
CA LYS A 216 40.71 -16.99 1.05
C LYS A 216 39.28 -17.18 1.55
N PRO A 217 38.23 -16.70 0.84
CA PRO A 217 36.84 -16.93 1.25
C PRO A 217 36.52 -18.42 1.31
N ASP A 218 35.75 -18.81 2.32
CA ASP A 218 35.31 -20.20 2.48
C ASP A 218 34.20 -20.47 1.46
N LEU A 219 34.42 -21.45 0.60
CA LEU A 219 33.47 -21.87 -0.42
C LEU A 219 33.08 -23.31 -0.13
N VAL A 220 31.97 -23.49 0.59
CA VAL A 220 31.44 -24.82 0.89
C VAL A 220 30.41 -25.18 -0.18
N TYR A 221 30.77 -26.13 -1.04
CA TYR A 221 29.81 -26.93 -1.81
C TYR A 221 29.56 -28.21 -1.03
N ALA A 222 28.39 -28.34 -0.41
CA ALA A 222 27.96 -29.59 0.18
C ALA A 222 26.74 -30.08 -0.60
N PHE A 223 26.97 -31.08 -1.45
CA PHE A 223 25.92 -31.96 -1.96
C PHE A 223 25.92 -33.15 -1.00
N ASP A 224 24.95 -33.18 -0.08
CA ASP A 224 24.77 -34.36 0.77
C ASP A 224 23.80 -35.31 0.07
N ASP A 225 24.39 -36.24 -0.68
CA ASP A 225 23.68 -37.24 -1.47
C ASP A 225 22.78 -38.15 -0.60
N LYS A 226 22.95 -38.13 0.74
CA LYS A 226 22.19 -38.96 1.68
C LYS A 226 20.94 -38.28 2.26
N LEU A 227 20.79 -36.95 2.15
CA LEU A 227 19.72 -36.19 2.84
C LEU A 227 18.87 -35.28 1.93
N GLY A 228 19.10 -35.27 0.62
CA GLY A 228 18.31 -34.44 -0.31
C GLY A 228 18.43 -32.94 -0.03
N GLU A 229 19.60 -32.52 0.47
CA GLU A 229 19.89 -31.15 0.88
C GLU A 229 20.97 -30.54 -0.03
N VAL A 230 20.65 -29.40 -0.63
CA VAL A 230 21.61 -28.57 -1.39
C VAL A 230 21.96 -27.36 -0.54
N ARG A 231 23.24 -27.22 -0.16
CA ARG A 231 23.75 -26.02 0.51
C ARG A 231 24.86 -25.36 -0.31
N ARG A 232 24.70 -24.06 -0.53
CA ARG A 232 25.77 -23.17 -1.00
C ARG A 232 25.97 -22.07 0.04
N LYS A 233 27.22 -21.86 0.46
CA LYS A 233 27.54 -20.89 1.49
C LYS A 233 28.87 -20.24 1.19
N ILE A 234 28.84 -18.91 1.10
CA ILE A 234 30.01 -18.04 1.00
C ILE A 234 30.04 -17.23 2.28
N ARG A 235 31.20 -17.21 2.97
CA ARG A 235 31.42 -16.37 4.15
C ARG A 235 32.67 -15.54 3.97
N THR A 236 32.58 -14.25 4.31
CA THR A 236 33.72 -13.33 4.40
C THR A 236 34.18 -13.19 5.85
N VAL A 237 35.38 -12.63 6.04
CA VAL A 237 36.02 -12.44 7.34
C VAL A 237 35.29 -11.44 8.25
N ASP A 238 34.49 -10.54 7.70
CA ASP A 238 33.67 -9.55 8.42
C ASP A 238 32.27 -10.08 8.82
N GLY A 239 32.06 -11.40 8.71
CA GLY A 239 30.83 -12.07 9.11
C GLY A 239 29.68 -11.97 8.11
N LYS A 240 29.89 -11.34 6.94
CA LYS A 240 28.87 -11.36 5.87
C LYS A 240 28.78 -12.76 5.28
N VAL A 241 27.55 -13.18 5.06
CA VAL A 241 27.21 -14.47 4.49
C VAL A 241 26.40 -14.25 3.23
N ASN A 242 26.64 -15.08 2.22
CA ASN A 242 25.70 -15.31 1.14
C ASN A 242 25.40 -16.81 1.13
N THR A 243 24.16 -17.17 1.46
CA THR A 243 23.76 -18.56 1.64
C THR A 243 22.54 -18.87 0.80
N PHE A 244 22.53 -20.10 0.28
CA PHE A 244 21.38 -20.76 -0.30
C PHE A 244 21.30 -22.15 0.32
N LYS A 245 20.10 -22.51 0.78
CA LYS A 245 19.78 -23.84 1.30
C LYS A 245 18.46 -24.27 0.69
N ALA A 246 18.43 -25.45 0.09
CA ALA A 246 17.22 -26.10 -0.38
C ALA A 246 17.15 -27.53 0.16
N THR A 247 16.00 -27.89 0.68
CA THR A 247 15.60 -29.25 1.06
C THR A 247 14.19 -29.50 0.53
N ILE A 248 13.69 -30.74 0.63
CA ILE A 248 12.32 -31.09 0.23
C ILE A 248 11.23 -30.27 0.95
N ASN A 249 11.54 -29.78 2.17
CA ASN A 249 10.57 -29.05 3.00
C ASN A 249 10.80 -27.54 3.03
N LYS A 250 11.97 -27.06 2.61
CA LYS A 250 12.36 -25.66 2.80
C LYS A 250 13.37 -25.20 1.76
N THR A 251 13.10 -24.03 1.17
CA THR A 251 14.11 -23.25 0.45
C THR A 251 14.36 -21.96 1.20
N SER A 252 15.62 -21.58 1.38
CA SER A 252 15.98 -20.33 2.03
C SER A 252 17.25 -19.72 1.47
N SER A 253 17.27 -18.39 1.39
CA SER A 253 18.44 -17.60 1.02
C SER A 253 18.71 -16.53 2.07
N THR A 254 19.97 -16.24 2.36
CA THR A 254 20.33 -15.16 3.29
C THR A 254 21.54 -14.41 2.79
N VAL A 255 21.47 -13.08 2.82
CA VAL A 255 22.54 -12.17 2.43
C VAL A 255 22.76 -11.15 3.55
N GLY A 256 24.01 -10.94 3.94
CA GLY A 256 24.39 -9.94 4.95
C GLY A 256 25.06 -10.54 6.17
N ASN A 257 25.18 -9.78 7.25
CA ASN A 257 25.70 -10.26 8.53
C ASN A 257 24.53 -10.69 9.42
N LEU A 258 24.43 -12.00 9.70
CA LEU A 258 23.34 -12.59 10.49
C LEU A 258 23.19 -12.00 11.90
N GLU A 259 24.26 -11.43 12.46
CA GLU A 259 24.26 -10.83 13.79
C GLU A 259 23.91 -9.33 13.79
N LYS A 260 23.87 -8.69 12.61
CA LYS A 260 23.66 -7.25 12.47
C LYS A 260 22.55 -6.91 11.48
N GLU A 261 22.88 -7.06 10.19
CA GLU A 261 22.06 -6.60 9.08
C GLU A 261 22.02 -7.70 8.01
N PHE A 262 20.84 -8.23 7.73
CA PHE A 262 20.63 -9.27 6.74
C PHE A 262 19.27 -9.16 6.04
N THR A 263 19.23 -9.64 4.80
CA THR A 263 17.99 -9.97 4.10
C THR A 263 17.89 -11.48 3.98
N GLN A 264 16.71 -12.01 4.28
CA GLN A 264 16.43 -13.43 4.24
C GLN A 264 15.09 -13.70 3.58
N ILE A 265 15.06 -14.72 2.74
CA ILE A 265 13.84 -15.29 2.19
C ILE A 265 13.79 -16.74 2.64
N GLN A 266 12.66 -17.16 3.20
CA GLN A 266 12.39 -18.56 3.55
C GLN A 266 11.04 -18.97 2.97
N GLN A 267 11.01 -20.12 2.32
CA GLN A 267 9.80 -20.72 1.78
C GLN A 267 9.66 -22.14 2.30
N THR A 268 8.46 -22.49 2.75
CA THR A 268 8.04 -23.85 3.10
C THR A 268 6.76 -24.19 2.33
N SER A 269 6.21 -25.38 2.53
CA SER A 269 4.90 -25.76 1.98
C SER A 269 3.72 -24.96 2.56
N LYS A 270 3.93 -24.22 3.66
CA LYS A 270 2.87 -23.50 4.38
C LYS A 270 3.01 -21.99 4.31
N GLU A 271 4.22 -21.47 4.09
CA GLU A 271 4.49 -20.05 4.20
C GLU A 271 5.65 -19.59 3.30
N ILE A 272 5.61 -18.32 2.94
CA ILE A 272 6.74 -17.57 2.42
C ILE A 272 7.00 -16.43 3.41
N SER A 273 8.21 -16.39 3.96
CA SER A 273 8.69 -15.37 4.88
C SER A 273 9.81 -14.58 4.22
N MET A 274 9.69 -13.25 4.28
CA MET A 274 10.72 -12.32 3.84
C MET A 274 11.09 -11.43 5.01
N THR A 275 12.35 -11.45 5.41
CA THR A 275 12.86 -10.69 6.53
C THR A 275 13.94 -9.75 6.03
N VAL A 276 13.76 -8.45 6.26
CA VAL A 276 14.83 -7.46 6.16
C VAL A 276 15.16 -7.01 7.57
N ASN A 277 16.30 -7.44 8.08
CA ASN A 277 16.89 -6.90 9.29
C ASN A 277 17.96 -5.90 8.88
N ASN A 278 17.68 -4.62 9.02
CA ASN A 278 18.62 -3.53 8.73
C ASN A 278 19.17 -2.89 10.03
N GLY A 279 19.08 -3.60 11.16
CA GLY A 279 19.43 -3.07 12.47
C GLY A 279 18.49 -1.99 12.99
N THR A 280 17.42 -1.63 12.26
CA THR A 280 16.38 -0.71 12.74
C THR A 280 15.21 -1.51 13.31
N ARG A 281 14.66 -1.03 14.44
CA ARG A 281 13.39 -1.53 14.95
C ARG A 281 12.25 -0.62 14.49
N PRO A 282 11.01 -1.12 14.35
CA PRO A 282 9.86 -0.32 13.98
C PRO A 282 9.74 0.92 14.87
N ASN A 283 9.60 2.09 14.24
CA ASN A 283 9.29 3.31 14.95
C ASN A 283 7.78 3.33 15.24
N LEU A 284 7.42 3.55 16.51
CA LEU A 284 6.03 3.59 16.97
C LEU A 284 5.43 4.99 16.98
N LEU A 285 6.20 6.02 16.63
CA LEU A 285 5.75 7.40 16.60
C LEU A 285 5.30 7.80 15.20
N TRP A 286 4.00 7.85 14.96
CA TRP A 286 3.43 8.43 13.73
C TRP A 286 3.76 9.93 13.63
N GLY A 287 3.83 10.46 12.41
CA GLY A 287 4.18 11.87 12.16
C GLY A 287 5.59 12.27 12.62
N SER A 288 6.47 11.30 12.89
CA SER A 288 7.84 11.54 13.39
C SER A 288 8.87 11.87 12.31
N ASP A 289 8.49 11.85 11.05
CA ASP A 289 9.22 12.47 9.94
C ASP A 289 9.10 14.00 9.97
N LEU A 290 8.10 14.53 10.69
CA LEU A 290 7.85 15.96 10.91
C LEU A 290 7.61 16.75 9.61
N ASN A 291 7.17 16.06 8.56
CA ASN A 291 6.88 16.68 7.28
C ASN A 291 5.62 17.55 7.38
N LEU A 292 5.76 18.83 7.09
CA LEU A 292 4.66 19.81 7.08
C LEU A 292 4.53 20.51 5.73
N ASP A 293 5.02 19.89 4.66
CA ASP A 293 4.90 20.40 3.30
C ASP A 293 3.43 20.56 2.89
N GLY A 294 3.06 21.78 2.48
CA GLY A 294 1.70 22.11 2.09
C GLY A 294 0.71 22.23 3.26
N VAL A 295 1.18 22.19 4.51
CA VAL A 295 0.35 22.39 5.70
C VAL A 295 0.40 23.86 6.12
N ASP A 296 -0.74 24.39 6.59
CA ASP A 296 -0.78 25.69 7.25
C ASP A 296 -0.08 25.60 8.62
N THR A 297 1.21 25.96 8.64
CA THR A 297 2.05 25.94 9.85
C THR A 297 1.74 27.06 10.84
N THR A 298 0.75 27.91 10.56
CA THR A 298 0.23 28.92 11.50
C THR A 298 -1.05 28.47 12.22
N ASN A 299 -1.54 27.26 11.92
CA ASN A 299 -2.75 26.70 12.49
C ASN A 299 -2.49 25.37 13.20
N ASN A 300 -2.68 25.34 14.53
CA ASN A 300 -2.45 24.14 15.32
C ASN A 300 -3.26 22.93 14.86
N ALA A 301 -4.55 23.13 14.57
CA ALA A 301 -5.44 22.05 14.16
C ALA A 301 -5.05 21.47 12.80
N ALA A 302 -4.49 22.29 11.89
CA ALA A 302 -3.99 21.82 10.61
C ALA A 302 -2.76 20.91 10.78
N ILE A 303 -1.84 21.31 11.66
CA ILE A 303 -0.64 20.54 11.97
C ILE A 303 -0.99 19.22 12.68
N GLU A 304 -1.81 19.28 13.73
CA GLU A 304 -2.25 18.10 14.49
C GLU A 304 -3.01 17.12 13.60
N LYS A 305 -3.87 17.62 12.70
CA LYS A 305 -4.58 16.78 11.73
C LYS A 305 -3.62 16.11 10.73
N HIS A 306 -2.58 16.82 10.29
CA HIS A 306 -1.63 16.29 9.32
C HIS A 306 -0.69 15.25 9.94
N LEU A 307 -0.03 15.59 11.05
CA LEU A 307 0.93 14.70 11.71
C LEU A 307 0.25 13.63 12.54
N GLY A 308 -0.97 13.88 13.03
CA GLY A 308 -1.60 13.09 14.08
C GLY A 308 -0.96 13.27 15.46
N VAL A 309 -0.01 14.19 15.61
CA VAL A 309 0.77 14.44 16.84
C VAL A 309 0.24 15.70 17.51
N GLY A 310 0.06 15.65 18.83
CA GLY A 310 -0.38 16.79 19.60
C GLY A 310 0.71 17.84 19.74
N ILE A 311 0.33 19.11 19.62
CA ILE A 311 1.24 20.24 19.86
C ILE A 311 0.63 21.12 20.95
N ALA A 312 1.23 21.04 22.14
CA ALA A 312 0.71 21.74 23.31
C ALA A 312 1.50 23.02 23.60
N SER A 313 0.76 24.00 24.15
CA SER A 313 1.30 25.15 24.88
C SER A 313 2.34 26.01 24.15
N THR A 314 2.20 26.17 22.83
CA THR A 314 3.01 27.09 22.02
C THR A 314 2.13 28.05 21.22
N LYS A 315 2.70 29.18 20.81
CA LYS A 315 2.06 30.15 19.91
C LYS A 315 2.42 29.82 18.46
N ILE A 316 1.59 28.98 17.83
CA ILE A 316 1.82 28.46 16.48
C ILE A 316 1.86 29.57 15.41
N ASP A 317 1.13 30.67 15.63
CA ASP A 317 1.07 31.83 14.74
C ASP A 317 2.32 32.71 14.77
N SER A 318 3.31 32.39 15.61
CA SER A 318 4.54 33.16 15.77
C SER A 318 5.80 32.32 15.58
N LYS A 319 6.60 32.69 14.57
CA LYS A 319 7.94 32.11 14.30
C LYS A 319 8.91 32.23 15.49
N GLU A 320 8.65 33.16 16.40
CA GLU A 320 9.42 33.26 17.64
C GLU A 320 9.24 32.00 18.50
N TRP A 321 8.01 31.48 18.58
CA TRP A 321 7.60 30.42 19.51
C TRP A 321 7.49 29.04 18.85
N PHE A 322 7.16 28.99 17.57
CA PHE A 322 7.06 27.76 16.80
C PHE A 322 7.59 27.97 15.37
N GLU A 323 8.39 27.03 14.87
CA GLU A 323 8.86 27.09 13.48
C GLU A 323 9.05 25.69 12.90
N TYR A 324 8.50 25.47 11.71
CA TYR A 324 8.82 24.33 10.86
C TYR A 324 10.09 24.62 10.06
N LEU A 325 11.08 23.73 10.18
CA LEU A 325 12.41 23.87 9.57
C LEU A 325 12.59 22.78 8.52
N LYS A 326 12.08 23.04 7.32
CA LYS A 326 12.24 22.13 6.17
C LYS A 326 13.72 21.92 5.85
N GLY A 327 14.18 20.68 5.93
CA GLY A 327 15.58 20.30 5.72
C GLY A 327 16.58 20.89 6.72
N GLY A 328 16.13 21.53 7.81
CA GLY A 328 16.97 22.18 8.81
C GLY A 328 17.51 21.24 9.90
N GLY A 329 17.08 19.99 9.89
CA GLY A 329 17.48 18.93 10.83
C GLY A 329 18.72 18.16 10.41
N VAL A 330 19.00 17.07 11.13
CA VAL A 330 20.18 16.23 10.92
C VAL A 330 20.13 15.54 9.56
N GLY A 331 21.17 15.72 8.76
CA GLY A 331 21.29 15.10 7.44
C GLY A 331 20.25 15.59 6.43
N GLY A 332 19.76 16.82 6.57
CA GLY A 332 18.74 17.41 5.69
C GLY A 332 17.32 16.93 5.96
N ALA A 333 17.07 16.30 7.12
CA ALA A 333 15.72 15.98 7.57
C ALA A 333 14.97 17.23 8.04
N ASP A 334 13.64 17.13 8.12
CA ASP A 334 12.82 18.18 8.70
C ASP A 334 12.96 18.22 10.23
N ALA A 335 12.80 19.41 10.79
CA ALA A 335 12.82 19.64 12.22
C ALA A 335 11.74 20.64 12.63
N ILE A 336 11.37 20.60 13.91
CA ILE A 336 10.45 21.57 14.50
C ILE A 336 11.13 22.26 15.68
N LYS A 337 10.97 23.58 15.74
CA LYS A 337 11.41 24.44 16.84
C LYS A 337 10.23 24.78 17.74
N PHE A 338 10.46 24.69 19.05
CA PHE A 338 9.59 25.20 20.10
C PHE A 338 10.38 26.17 20.97
N LYS A 339 9.77 27.27 21.40
CA LYS A 339 10.29 28.12 22.47
C LYS A 339 9.31 28.05 23.63
N ALA A 340 9.84 28.02 24.85
CA ALA A 340 9.05 28.04 26.08
C ALA A 340 9.51 29.14 27.03
N MET A 341 8.56 29.69 27.77
CA MET A 341 8.75 30.63 28.87
C MET A 341 7.50 30.63 29.75
N LYS A 342 7.70 30.57 31.07
CA LYS A 342 6.62 30.66 32.07
C LYS A 342 5.70 31.86 31.84
N GLY A 343 4.40 31.64 31.95
CA GLY A 343 3.35 32.64 31.70
C GLY A 343 3.10 32.97 30.23
N THR A 344 3.86 32.38 29.28
CA THR A 344 3.68 32.65 27.85
C THR A 344 3.47 31.37 27.03
N SER A 345 4.32 30.38 27.22
CA SER A 345 4.32 29.10 26.48
C SER A 345 5.06 28.08 27.34
N GLU A 346 4.33 27.31 28.15
CA GLU A 346 4.91 26.36 29.12
C GLU A 346 4.75 24.93 28.64
N PHE A 347 5.78 24.09 28.74
CA PHE A 347 5.73 22.70 28.27
C PHE A 347 5.52 22.60 26.73
N ALA A 348 6.10 23.53 25.97
CA ALA A 348 6.01 23.53 24.52
C ALA A 348 6.74 22.32 23.92
N GLY A 349 6.10 21.56 23.04
CA GLY A 349 6.70 20.36 22.47
C GLY A 349 5.75 19.47 21.67
N LEU A 350 6.21 18.24 21.43
CA LEU A 350 5.47 17.19 20.72
C LEU A 350 4.91 16.15 21.70
N PHE A 351 3.65 15.80 21.52
CA PHE A 351 2.91 14.90 22.40
C PHE A 351 2.22 13.81 21.58
N TRP A 352 2.62 12.55 21.78
CA TRP A 352 1.86 11.38 21.33
C TRP A 352 0.84 11.01 22.42
N GLU A 353 -0.06 11.94 22.72
CA GLU A 353 -1.04 11.87 23.78
C GLU A 353 -2.39 12.46 23.33
N PHE A 354 -3.47 11.68 23.45
CA PHE A 354 -4.79 12.06 22.92
C PHE A 354 -5.37 13.35 23.52
N ASN A 355 -5.11 13.61 24.81
CA ASN A 355 -5.56 14.85 25.46
C ASN A 355 -4.78 16.10 25.03
N ALA A 356 -3.65 15.94 24.35
CA ALA A 356 -2.79 17.02 23.88
C ALA A 356 -2.94 17.27 22.36
N GLY A 357 -3.96 16.67 21.72
CA GLY A 357 -4.25 16.85 20.29
C GLY A 357 -3.79 15.71 19.38
N ALA A 358 -3.13 14.66 19.92
CA ALA A 358 -2.75 13.52 19.10
C ALA A 358 -3.97 12.70 18.66
N ALA A 359 -3.89 12.02 17.52
CA ALA A 359 -4.97 11.20 16.98
C ALA A 359 -5.43 10.09 17.94
N ARG A 360 -4.51 9.54 18.73
CA ARG A 360 -4.74 8.53 19.78
C ARG A 360 -3.53 8.41 20.70
N ASN A 361 -3.67 7.64 21.77
CA ASN A 361 -2.57 7.16 22.61
C ASN A 361 -1.85 5.98 21.94
N LEU A 362 -0.58 5.79 22.28
CA LEU A 362 0.26 4.71 21.77
C LEU A 362 -0.25 3.35 22.26
N GLN A 363 -0.34 2.38 21.36
CA GLN A 363 -0.50 0.97 21.74
C GLN A 363 0.88 0.39 22.08
N LEU A 364 1.07 0.01 23.34
CA LEU A 364 2.30 -0.55 23.86
C LEU A 364 2.05 -1.99 24.33
N LYS A 365 3.10 -2.80 24.38
CA LYS A 365 3.03 -4.14 24.96
C LYS A 365 3.20 -4.06 26.47
N PRO A 366 2.52 -4.90 27.26
CA PRO A 366 2.73 -4.96 28.69
C PRO A 366 4.13 -5.48 29.03
N ASN A 367 4.69 -5.08 30.17
CA ASN A 367 5.98 -5.55 30.70
C ASN A 367 7.14 -5.49 29.70
N THR A 368 7.15 -4.49 28.81
CA THR A 368 8.07 -4.38 27.69
C THR A 368 8.95 -3.14 27.83
N LEU A 369 10.25 -3.31 27.59
CA LEU A 369 11.21 -2.21 27.61
C LEU A 369 11.12 -1.42 26.30
N TYR A 370 11.08 -0.10 26.40
CA TYR A 370 11.08 0.83 25.28
C TYR A 370 12.21 1.83 25.39
N THR A 371 12.72 2.26 24.24
CA THR A 371 13.66 3.38 24.09
C THR A 371 12.98 4.52 23.34
N LEU A 372 12.89 5.68 23.98
CA LEU A 372 12.49 6.95 23.35
C LEU A 372 13.76 7.72 22.98
N SER A 373 13.87 8.17 21.74
CA SER A 373 15.03 8.94 21.27
C SER A 373 14.66 10.02 20.27
N ALA A 374 15.49 11.06 20.17
CA ALA A 374 15.40 12.09 19.14
C ALA A 374 16.77 12.74 18.93
N TRP A 375 16.99 13.33 17.76
CA TRP A 375 18.03 14.34 17.61
C TRP A 375 17.49 15.66 18.13
N VAL A 376 18.19 16.27 19.08
CA VAL A 376 17.77 17.53 19.68
C VAL A 376 18.89 18.56 19.66
N LYS A 377 18.50 19.82 19.64
CA LYS A 377 19.34 20.97 19.97
C LYS A 377 18.52 21.83 20.93
N THR A 378 19.12 22.36 21.98
CA THR A 378 18.44 23.27 22.91
C THR A 378 19.26 24.53 23.12
N GLU A 379 18.57 25.65 23.32
CA GLU A 379 19.20 26.95 23.48
C GLU A 379 18.53 27.67 24.67
N PHE A 380 19.30 27.82 25.76
CA PHE A 380 18.93 28.63 26.92
C PHE A 380 20.19 29.03 27.69
N ASP A 381 20.15 30.19 28.33
CA ASP A 381 21.22 30.63 29.23
C ASP A 381 21.09 29.85 30.55
N LYS A 382 22.00 28.91 30.80
CA LYS A 382 21.98 28.09 32.02
C LYS A 382 22.31 28.90 33.28
N ASP A 383 23.06 29.99 33.16
CA ASP A 383 23.57 30.78 34.27
C ASP A 383 22.61 31.93 34.66
N ALA A 384 21.68 32.31 33.77
CA ALA A 384 20.60 33.25 34.08
C ALA A 384 19.69 32.76 35.23
N GLN A 385 19.17 33.70 36.02
CA GLN A 385 18.27 33.38 37.14
C GLN A 385 17.01 32.63 36.66
N GLY A 386 16.69 31.53 37.34
CA GLY A 386 15.57 30.66 37.00
C GLY A 386 16.01 29.33 36.36
N TYR A 387 15.04 28.49 35.98
CA TYR A 387 15.32 27.16 35.41
C TYR A 387 14.84 27.07 33.96
N SER A 388 15.50 26.21 33.20
CA SER A 388 15.08 25.74 31.88
C SER A 388 15.44 24.26 31.76
N ASN A 389 14.58 23.48 31.14
CA ASN A 389 14.86 22.07 30.88
C ASN A 389 14.14 21.56 29.64
N PHE A 390 14.75 20.56 29.03
CA PHE A 390 14.12 19.69 28.05
C PHE A 390 13.80 18.35 28.70
N VAL A 391 12.64 17.77 28.39
CA VAL A 391 12.11 16.60 29.09
C VAL A 391 11.50 15.58 28.13
N PHE A 392 11.82 14.32 28.39
CA PHE A 392 11.08 13.14 27.96
C PHE A 392 10.13 12.69 29.07
N GLU A 393 8.87 12.52 28.70
CA GLU A 393 7.84 11.95 29.57
C GLU A 393 7.16 10.76 28.93
N ALA A 394 6.68 9.85 29.78
CA ALA A 394 5.84 8.75 29.38
C ALA A 394 4.75 8.52 30.42
N PHE A 395 3.51 8.31 29.98
CA PHE A 395 2.37 8.07 30.87
C PHE A 395 1.59 6.84 30.46
N LYS A 396 1.05 6.16 31.46
CA LYS A 396 0.12 5.04 31.36
C LYS A 396 -1.27 5.55 30.97
N LYS A 397 -1.92 4.85 30.03
CA LYS A 397 -3.26 5.15 29.52
C LYS A 397 -4.14 3.90 29.59
N GLU A 398 -5.44 4.07 29.84
CA GLU A 398 -6.38 2.94 29.89
C GLU A 398 -6.73 2.40 28.51
N LYS A 399 -6.86 3.31 27.54
CA LYS A 399 -7.28 3.04 26.17
C LYS A 399 -6.74 4.10 25.20
N ASP A 400 -6.87 3.84 23.92
CA ASP A 400 -6.40 4.68 22.81
C ASP A 400 -6.93 6.12 22.85
N ASN A 401 -8.16 6.37 23.28
CA ASN A 401 -8.78 7.70 23.34
C ASN A 401 -8.93 8.26 24.77
N SER A 402 -8.25 7.67 25.75
CA SER A 402 -8.35 8.16 27.14
C SER A 402 -7.62 9.49 27.32
N ARG A 403 -8.33 10.48 27.85
CA ARG A 403 -7.73 11.76 28.26
C ARG A 403 -7.02 11.67 29.61
N GLN A 404 -7.39 10.72 30.47
CA GLN A 404 -6.81 10.59 31.80
C GLN A 404 -5.40 9.95 31.74
N ARG A 405 -4.50 10.41 32.60
CA ARG A 405 -3.20 9.77 32.85
C ARG A 405 -3.37 8.89 34.08
N VAL A 406 -3.17 7.58 33.93
CA VAL A 406 -3.33 6.61 35.02
C VAL A 406 -2.12 6.63 35.96
N GLY A 407 -0.95 6.94 35.40
CA GLY A 407 0.31 7.01 36.14
C GLY A 407 1.46 7.42 35.23
N LYS A 408 2.57 7.90 35.82
CA LYS A 408 3.78 8.25 35.08
C LYS A 408 4.70 7.03 35.00
N LEU A 409 5.17 6.69 33.81
CA LEU A 409 6.15 5.63 33.61
C LEU A 409 7.54 6.17 33.96
N LYS A 410 8.31 5.39 34.73
CA LYS A 410 9.63 5.79 35.20
C LYS A 410 10.70 5.42 34.18
N PHE A 411 11.52 6.40 33.81
CA PHE A 411 12.71 6.15 33.02
C PHE A 411 13.84 5.59 33.89
N LYS A 412 14.65 4.69 33.31
CA LYS A 412 15.80 4.06 34.00
C LYS A 412 16.98 5.02 34.21
N ALA A 413 17.09 6.04 33.35
CA ALA A 413 18.10 7.09 33.42
C ALA A 413 17.40 8.46 33.40
N ALA A 414 18.19 9.54 33.57
CA ALA A 414 17.67 10.90 33.52
C ALA A 414 16.91 11.15 32.20
N SER A 415 15.64 11.55 32.32
CA SER A 415 14.76 11.93 31.21
C SER A 415 14.50 13.44 31.18
N SER A 416 15.22 14.20 32.00
CA SER A 416 15.19 15.67 32.05
C SER A 416 16.61 16.19 31.93
N PHE A 417 16.81 17.14 31.02
CA PHE A 417 18.09 17.68 30.64
C PHE A 417 18.11 19.17 30.96
N TYR A 418 18.96 19.55 31.92
CA TYR A 418 19.11 20.92 32.42
C TYR A 418 20.30 21.65 31.79
N GLU A 419 21.17 20.93 31.10
CA GLU A 419 22.28 21.50 30.34
C GLU A 419 21.84 21.75 28.89
N PRO A 420 22.20 22.90 28.28
CA PRO A 420 21.88 23.18 26.90
C PRO A 420 22.67 22.28 25.95
N VAL A 421 22.01 21.85 24.88
CA VAL A 421 22.54 20.97 23.84
C VAL A 421 22.79 21.82 22.60
N ASN A 422 23.98 22.42 22.51
CA ASN A 422 24.29 23.48 21.56
C ASN A 422 24.49 23.00 20.09
N ALA A 423 24.49 21.68 19.86
CA ALA A 423 24.59 21.09 18.53
C ALA A 423 23.67 19.86 18.46
N TRP A 424 23.22 19.51 17.26
CA TRP A 424 22.38 18.33 17.05
C TRP A 424 22.99 17.09 17.69
N THR A 425 22.38 16.65 18.79
CA THR A 425 22.85 15.51 19.58
C THR A 425 21.70 14.54 19.73
N ARG A 426 22.00 13.26 19.50
CA ARG A 426 21.02 12.22 19.72
C ARG A 426 20.91 11.93 21.21
N VAL A 427 19.73 12.17 21.77
CA VAL A 427 19.40 11.86 23.16
C VAL A 427 18.42 10.68 23.20
N SER A 428 18.53 9.84 24.23
CA SER A 428 17.66 8.69 24.41
C SER A 428 17.46 8.37 25.88
N ALA A 429 16.26 7.89 26.24
CA ALA A 429 15.97 7.35 27.56
C ALA A 429 15.07 6.12 27.45
N THR A 430 15.21 5.19 28.39
CA THR A 430 14.45 3.93 28.38
C THR A 430 13.47 3.85 29.54
N PHE A 431 12.30 3.26 29.29
CA PHE A 431 11.27 2.98 30.30
C PHE A 431 10.65 1.62 30.04
N THR A 432 10.14 0.97 31.09
CA THR A 432 9.45 -0.32 30.96
C THR A 432 7.95 -0.09 31.21
N THR A 433 7.10 -0.65 30.36
CA THR A 433 5.64 -0.67 30.59
C THR A 433 5.27 -1.68 31.67
N GLU A 434 4.09 -1.54 32.26
CA GLU A 434 3.54 -2.45 33.28
C GLU A 434 2.43 -3.31 32.64
N GLU A 435 1.33 -3.58 33.36
CA GLU A 435 0.22 -4.43 32.89
C GLU A 435 -0.62 -3.82 31.75
N LEU A 436 -0.55 -2.50 31.51
CA LEU A 436 -1.40 -1.85 30.51
C LEU A 436 -0.82 -1.85 29.10
N GLN A 437 -1.73 -1.92 28.13
CA GLN A 437 -1.45 -1.97 26.69
C GLN A 437 -1.46 -0.60 26.01
N PHE A 438 -1.72 0.49 26.74
CA PHE A 438 -1.72 1.84 26.18
C PHE A 438 -0.86 2.79 26.98
N GLY A 439 -0.20 3.70 26.28
CA GLY A 439 0.62 4.74 26.87
C GLY A 439 0.69 5.99 26.00
N SER A 440 1.48 6.94 26.44
CA SER A 440 1.77 8.16 25.71
C SER A 440 3.20 8.57 26.00
N VAL A 441 3.83 9.25 25.06
CA VAL A 441 5.15 9.86 25.27
C VAL A 441 5.13 11.31 24.82
N ALA A 442 5.96 12.12 25.43
CA ALA A 442 6.10 13.52 25.09
C ALA A 442 7.57 13.96 25.11
N MET A 443 7.87 14.96 24.29
CA MET A 443 9.15 15.64 24.19
C MET A 443 8.89 17.14 24.26
N TRP A 444 9.21 17.78 25.38
CA TRP A 444 8.86 19.18 25.59
C TRP A 444 9.96 19.97 26.29
N VAL A 445 9.92 21.28 26.14
CA VAL A 445 10.79 22.25 26.82
C VAL A 445 9.97 23.13 27.76
N ASN A 446 10.53 23.47 28.91
CA ASN A 446 9.95 24.40 29.86
C ASN A 446 11.03 25.26 30.50
N GLY A 447 10.63 26.39 31.08
CA GLY A 447 11.51 27.22 31.89
C GLY A 447 10.85 28.51 32.36
N THR A 448 11.34 29.04 33.48
CA THR A 448 11.00 30.41 33.95
C THR A 448 11.69 31.49 33.13
N LYS A 449 12.68 31.11 32.32
CA LYS A 449 13.43 31.93 31.38
C LYS A 449 13.30 31.34 29.97
N PRO A 450 13.51 32.11 28.89
CA PRO A 450 13.30 31.61 27.54
C PRO A 450 14.20 30.41 27.25
N ALA A 451 13.60 29.35 26.74
CA ALA A 451 14.29 28.14 26.34
C ALA A 451 13.76 27.62 25.01
N THR A 452 14.65 27.36 24.07
CA THR A 452 14.32 26.83 22.75
C THR A 452 14.70 25.37 22.66
N LEU A 453 13.86 24.57 22.01
CA LEU A 453 14.07 23.17 21.68
C LEU A 453 13.86 22.97 20.19
N TYR A 454 14.80 22.31 19.55
CA TYR A 454 14.69 21.82 18.19
C TYR A 454 14.62 20.30 18.25
N ILE A 455 13.62 19.70 17.62
CA ILE A 455 13.41 18.25 17.58
C ILE A 455 13.52 17.79 16.13
N CYS A 456 14.28 16.74 15.90
CA CYS A 456 14.45 16.08 14.61
C CYS A 456 14.40 14.57 14.81
N ARG A 457 13.68 13.87 13.92
CA ARG A 457 13.62 12.39 13.88
C ARG A 457 13.33 11.73 15.25
N PRO A 458 12.24 12.09 15.93
CA PRO A 458 11.80 11.38 17.12
C PRO A 458 11.49 9.91 16.80
N LYS A 459 11.81 9.00 17.73
CA LYS A 459 11.56 7.57 17.59
C LYS A 459 11.25 6.93 18.94
N LEU A 460 10.26 6.07 18.95
CA LEU A 460 9.99 5.14 20.05
C LEU A 460 10.08 3.72 19.50
N GLU A 461 10.84 2.87 20.19
CA GLU A 461 11.08 1.50 19.75
C GLU A 461 11.23 0.54 20.93
N GLU A 462 10.94 -0.75 20.71
CA GLU A 462 11.15 -1.78 21.72
C GLU A 462 12.64 -2.05 21.98
N GLY A 463 12.98 -2.40 23.22
CA GLY A 463 14.32 -2.71 23.73
C GLY A 463 15.06 -1.52 24.32
N ASP A 464 16.35 -1.73 24.58
CA ASP A 464 17.21 -0.86 25.42
C ASP A 464 18.14 0.09 24.67
N THR A 465 18.18 -0.03 23.34
CA THR A 465 19.16 0.64 22.49
C THR A 465 18.45 1.45 21.44
N ALA A 466 18.88 2.70 21.30
CA ALA A 466 18.38 3.61 20.31
C ALA A 466 18.98 3.26 18.92
N THR A 467 18.20 2.68 18.02
CA THR A 467 18.65 2.26 16.67
C THR A 467 18.46 3.38 15.64
N PRO A 468 19.08 3.35 14.45
CA PRO A 468 18.90 4.39 13.45
C PRO A 468 17.41 4.73 13.20
N TRP A 469 17.13 6.00 12.93
CA TRP A 469 15.75 6.44 12.69
C TRP A 469 15.18 5.78 11.44
N CYS A 470 13.92 5.36 11.54
CA CYS A 470 13.11 4.91 10.42
C CYS A 470 11.72 5.55 10.54
N ALA A 471 11.02 5.64 9.41
CA ALA A 471 9.64 6.12 9.39
C ALA A 471 8.74 5.22 10.24
N TYR A 472 7.62 5.77 10.70
CA TYR A 472 6.56 4.99 11.34
C TYR A 472 6.14 3.85 10.43
N ASP A 473 6.13 2.62 10.96
CA ASP A 473 5.87 1.41 10.16
C ASP A 473 4.50 1.51 9.48
N GLY A 474 3.47 1.99 10.18
CA GLY A 474 2.17 2.39 9.61
C GLY A 474 1.42 1.32 8.80
N THR A 475 2.01 0.14 8.60
CA THR A 475 1.55 -0.86 7.64
C THR A 475 0.18 -1.38 8.02
N VAL A 476 -0.09 -1.55 9.32
CA VAL A 476 -1.41 -1.98 9.80
C VAL A 476 -2.45 -0.91 9.52
N GLU A 477 -2.17 0.35 9.83
CA GLU A 477 -3.08 1.46 9.53
C GLU A 477 -3.29 1.66 8.04
N ALA A 478 -2.23 1.54 7.24
CA ALA A 478 -2.28 1.64 5.78
C ALA A 478 -3.09 0.50 5.17
N LEU A 479 -2.94 -0.73 5.67
CA LEU A 479 -3.76 -1.87 5.25
C LEU A 479 -5.23 -1.65 5.60
N LEU A 480 -5.53 -1.22 6.83
CA LEU A 480 -6.89 -0.92 7.27
C LEU A 480 -7.50 0.24 6.47
N ALA A 481 -6.75 1.32 6.22
CA ALA A 481 -7.17 2.45 5.41
C ALA A 481 -7.41 2.06 3.94
N GLY A 482 -6.63 1.12 3.40
CA GLY A 482 -6.86 0.48 2.11
C GLY A 482 -8.01 -0.53 2.11
N GLY A 483 -8.70 -0.71 3.24
CA GLY A 483 -9.83 -1.60 3.39
C GLY A 483 -9.51 -3.01 3.84
N PHE A 484 -8.24 -3.39 3.98
CA PHE A 484 -7.81 -4.75 4.30
C PHE A 484 -7.68 -4.99 5.81
N ASP A 485 -8.72 -5.54 6.42
CA ASP A 485 -8.71 -6.04 7.79
C ASP A 485 -8.56 -7.56 7.81
N ILE A 486 -7.31 -8.01 7.73
CA ILE A 486 -6.97 -9.45 7.69
C ILE A 486 -7.36 -10.15 9.01
N LYS A 487 -7.25 -9.47 10.15
CA LYS A 487 -7.57 -10.04 11.47
C LYS A 487 -9.05 -10.41 11.57
N ASN A 488 -9.92 -9.51 11.12
CA ASN A 488 -11.36 -9.75 11.12
C ASN A 488 -11.86 -10.37 9.80
N ARG A 489 -10.95 -10.77 8.90
CA ARG A 489 -11.25 -11.35 7.58
C ARG A 489 -12.22 -10.48 6.76
N LYS A 490 -12.06 -9.15 6.84
CA LYS A 490 -12.96 -8.15 6.25
C LYS A 490 -12.21 -7.31 5.22
N PHE A 491 -12.83 -7.10 4.06
CA PHE A 491 -12.41 -6.09 3.09
C PHE A 491 -13.49 -4.99 3.00
N THR A 492 -13.10 -3.73 3.20
CA THR A 492 -13.98 -2.56 3.11
C THR A 492 -13.48 -1.63 2.02
N ALA A 493 -14.10 -1.66 0.84
CA ALA A 493 -13.76 -0.73 -0.24
C ALA A 493 -14.54 0.59 -0.06
N THR A 494 -13.83 1.72 -0.03
CA THR A 494 -14.44 3.05 0.00
C THR A 494 -13.94 3.83 -1.22
N ALA A 495 -14.84 4.09 -2.16
CA ALA A 495 -14.54 4.86 -3.37
C ALA A 495 -15.84 5.43 -3.96
N ASP A 496 -15.77 6.64 -4.51
CA ASP A 496 -16.92 7.25 -5.20
C ASP A 496 -17.28 6.51 -6.51
N ASN A 497 -16.36 5.70 -7.04
CA ASN A 497 -16.56 4.88 -8.23
C ASN A 497 -15.82 3.54 -8.09
N PHE A 498 -16.46 2.55 -7.47
CA PHE A 498 -15.86 1.22 -7.31
C PHE A 498 -16.21 0.34 -8.51
N VAL A 499 -15.19 0.01 -9.33
CA VAL A 499 -15.34 -0.81 -10.54
C VAL A 499 -14.53 -2.09 -10.39
N VAL A 500 -15.21 -3.24 -10.48
CA VAL A 500 -14.54 -4.54 -10.54
C VAL A 500 -14.39 -4.96 -12.00
N LYS A 501 -13.20 -5.41 -12.39
CA LYS A 501 -12.89 -5.91 -13.74
C LYS A 501 -12.27 -7.30 -13.67
N ASN A 502 -12.47 -8.10 -14.70
CA ASN A 502 -11.75 -9.37 -14.85
C ASN A 502 -10.32 -9.14 -15.42
N ASN A 503 -9.53 -10.21 -15.55
CA ASN A 503 -8.16 -10.14 -16.07
C ASN A 503 -8.04 -9.70 -17.54
N LYS A 504 -9.15 -9.61 -18.28
CA LYS A 504 -9.21 -9.08 -19.65
C LYS A 504 -9.59 -7.58 -19.69
N GLY A 505 -9.82 -6.96 -18.54
CA GLY A 505 -10.22 -5.56 -18.42
C GLY A 505 -11.72 -5.30 -18.60
N GLU A 506 -12.53 -6.35 -18.76
CA GLU A 506 -13.99 -6.27 -18.87
C GLU A 506 -14.60 -6.00 -17.49
N ARG A 507 -15.59 -5.10 -17.41
CA ARG A 507 -16.26 -4.72 -16.15
C ARG A 507 -17.22 -5.82 -15.71
N THR A 508 -17.21 -6.18 -14.43
CA THR A 508 -18.08 -7.24 -13.88
C THR A 508 -19.21 -6.68 -13.02
N PHE A 509 -18.93 -5.68 -12.17
CA PHE A 509 -19.96 -4.86 -11.51
C PHE A 509 -19.41 -3.50 -11.05
N MET A 510 -20.32 -2.57 -10.72
CA MET A 510 -20.00 -1.20 -10.29
C MET A 510 -20.87 -0.76 -9.11
N VAL A 511 -20.26 -0.03 -8.18
CA VAL A 511 -20.93 0.77 -7.14
C VAL A 511 -20.66 2.25 -7.40
N ASP A 512 -21.71 3.07 -7.38
CA ASP A 512 -21.63 4.52 -7.62
C ASP A 512 -21.33 5.33 -6.34
N GLU A 513 -21.24 6.66 -6.49
CA GLU A 513 -20.94 7.62 -5.42
C GLU A 513 -21.96 7.61 -4.26
N LYS A 514 -23.15 7.04 -4.48
CA LYS A 514 -24.21 6.91 -3.49
C LYS A 514 -24.22 5.53 -2.82
N GLY A 515 -23.27 4.65 -3.16
CA GLY A 515 -23.22 3.28 -2.68
C GLY A 515 -24.19 2.34 -3.38
N ALA A 516 -24.82 2.75 -4.48
CA ALA A 516 -25.77 1.93 -5.22
C ALA A 516 -25.06 1.03 -6.24
N LEU A 517 -25.41 -0.26 -6.26
CA LEU A 517 -24.94 -1.21 -7.25
C LEU A 517 -25.68 -0.98 -8.57
N ARG A 518 -24.98 -0.51 -9.61
CA ARG A 518 -25.62 -0.01 -10.85
C ARG A 518 -25.85 -1.07 -11.92
N SER A 519 -24.95 -2.05 -12.04
CA SER A 519 -25.03 -3.08 -13.07
C SER A 519 -24.23 -4.32 -12.67
N ILE A 520 -24.76 -5.50 -12.98
CA ILE A 520 -24.04 -6.78 -12.97
C ILE A 520 -24.04 -7.28 -14.42
N ASP A 521 -22.86 -7.38 -15.05
CA ASP A 521 -22.74 -7.87 -16.43
C ASP A 521 -22.67 -9.41 -16.44
N THR A 522 -23.64 -10.05 -17.07
CA THR A 522 -23.77 -11.52 -17.18
C THR A 522 -23.46 -12.06 -18.58
N SER A 523 -23.03 -11.20 -19.51
CA SER A 523 -22.89 -11.48 -20.95
C SER A 523 -22.02 -12.70 -21.32
N GLY A 524 -21.22 -13.22 -20.38
CA GLY A 524 -20.31 -14.36 -20.56
C GLY A 524 -20.80 -15.75 -20.13
N LYS A 525 -22.12 -16.00 -20.03
CA LYS A 525 -22.76 -17.23 -19.47
C LYS A 525 -22.95 -17.22 -17.94
N GLY A 526 -22.91 -16.06 -17.29
CA GLY A 526 -23.17 -15.93 -15.85
C GLY A 526 -24.66 -15.92 -15.54
N CYS A 527 -25.07 -16.63 -14.49
CA CYS A 527 -26.40 -16.52 -13.88
C CYS A 527 -26.23 -15.81 -12.52
N ILE A 528 -27.08 -14.84 -12.20
CA ILE A 528 -27.20 -14.32 -10.84
C ILE A 528 -28.03 -15.33 -10.04
N VAL A 529 -27.37 -16.16 -9.24
CA VAL A 529 -28.03 -17.14 -8.37
C VAL A 529 -28.24 -16.51 -7.00
N LEU A 530 -29.47 -16.14 -6.68
CA LEU A 530 -29.88 -15.71 -5.35
C LEU A 530 -30.61 -16.88 -4.66
N ARG A 531 -30.06 -17.42 -3.57
CA ARG A 531 -30.62 -18.56 -2.81
C ARG A 531 -31.01 -18.10 -1.41
N PRO A 532 -32.29 -17.79 -1.14
CA PRO A 532 -32.69 -17.46 0.22
C PRO A 532 -32.79 -18.76 1.04
N GLU A 533 -31.90 -18.95 2.03
CA GLU A 533 -32.04 -20.09 2.96
C GLU A 533 -33.27 -19.92 3.88
N VAL A 534 -33.62 -18.68 4.22
CA VAL A 534 -34.88 -18.27 4.88
C VAL A 534 -35.27 -16.88 4.35
N GLY A 535 -36.43 -16.76 3.69
CA GLY A 535 -36.95 -15.47 3.17
C GLY A 535 -37.30 -15.48 1.68
N TYR A 536 -37.53 -14.29 1.11
CA TYR A 536 -37.84 -14.06 -0.30
C TYR A 536 -36.91 -13.00 -0.88
N ILE A 537 -36.77 -12.96 -2.21
CA ILE A 537 -36.10 -11.87 -2.94
C ILE A 537 -37.19 -10.99 -3.52
N SER A 538 -37.24 -9.71 -3.13
CA SER A 538 -38.12 -8.73 -3.75
C SER A 538 -37.36 -7.69 -4.57
N ILE A 539 -37.86 -7.40 -5.78
CA ILE A 539 -37.43 -6.24 -6.58
C ILE A 539 -38.37 -5.11 -6.21
N LEU A 540 -37.83 -4.03 -5.63
CA LEU A 540 -38.60 -2.89 -5.16
C LEU A 540 -38.56 -1.75 -6.18
N ASP A 541 -39.66 -1.02 -6.29
CA ASP A 541 -39.67 0.30 -6.88
C ASP A 541 -38.98 1.28 -5.94
N SER A 542 -37.90 1.91 -6.40
CA SER A 542 -37.06 2.75 -5.54
C SER A 542 -37.73 4.04 -5.09
N GLU A 543 -38.73 4.55 -5.82
CA GLU A 543 -39.44 5.78 -5.46
C GLU A 543 -40.59 5.53 -4.49
N THR A 544 -41.26 4.37 -4.63
CA THR A 544 -42.50 4.08 -3.88
C THR A 544 -42.33 3.00 -2.81
N GLY A 545 -41.21 2.27 -2.78
CA GLY A 545 -40.94 1.18 -1.84
C GLY A 545 -41.82 -0.06 -2.04
N LYS A 546 -42.59 -0.13 -3.14
CA LYS A 546 -43.52 -1.24 -3.42
C LYS A 546 -42.82 -2.37 -4.15
N GLU A 547 -43.13 -3.60 -3.78
CA GLU A 547 -42.61 -4.81 -4.41
C GLU A 547 -43.16 -4.97 -5.83
N ARG A 548 -42.26 -5.29 -6.77
CA ARG A 548 -42.53 -5.47 -8.20
C ARG A 548 -42.35 -6.90 -8.65
N VAL A 549 -41.43 -7.65 -8.05
CA VAL A 549 -41.20 -9.08 -8.34
C VAL A 549 -40.84 -9.78 -7.05
N MET A 550 -41.42 -10.95 -6.78
CA MET A 550 -41.16 -11.75 -5.58
C MET A 550 -40.83 -13.18 -5.98
N VAL A 551 -39.66 -13.66 -5.55
CA VAL A 551 -39.20 -15.04 -5.75
C VAL A 551 -38.97 -15.68 -4.38
N SER A 552 -39.59 -16.83 -4.12
CA SER A 552 -39.41 -17.59 -2.88
C SER A 552 -38.89 -19.00 -3.18
N ASN A 553 -38.53 -19.76 -2.15
CA ASN A 553 -38.10 -21.16 -2.28
C ASN A 553 -39.15 -22.10 -2.91
N ASN A 554 -40.40 -21.62 -3.03
CA ASN A 554 -41.52 -22.38 -3.59
C ASN A 554 -41.88 -21.96 -5.04
N GLY A 555 -41.16 -21.02 -5.67
CA GLY A 555 -41.42 -20.55 -7.04
C GLY A 555 -41.38 -19.03 -7.23
N ILE A 556 -41.72 -18.56 -8.44
CA ILE A 556 -41.86 -17.14 -8.81
C ILE A 556 -43.34 -16.75 -8.62
N PHE A 557 -43.63 -15.76 -7.78
CA PHE A 557 -45.01 -15.46 -7.34
C PHE A 557 -45.59 -14.16 -7.91
N CYS A 558 -44.80 -13.26 -8.50
CA CYS A 558 -45.35 -12.09 -9.19
C CYS A 558 -44.35 -11.43 -10.16
N LEU A 559 -44.86 -10.98 -11.32
CA LEU A 559 -44.24 -9.98 -12.19
C LEU A 559 -45.20 -8.80 -12.27
N GLY A 560 -44.90 -7.72 -11.55
CA GLY A 560 -45.75 -6.54 -11.47
C GLY A 560 -45.45 -5.54 -12.58
N VAL A 561 -46.45 -5.22 -13.40
CA VAL A 561 -46.49 -3.99 -14.21
C VAL A 561 -47.65 -3.13 -13.72
N LYS A 562 -47.45 -1.80 -13.65
CA LYS A 562 -48.46 -0.84 -13.20
C LYS A 562 -48.93 -0.04 -14.41
N ASP A 563 -50.24 0.21 -14.46
CA ASP A 563 -51.04 0.74 -15.59
C ASP A 563 -51.68 -0.34 -16.50
N ASN A 564 -51.92 -1.51 -15.90
CA ASN A 564 -53.05 -2.43 -16.15
C ASN A 564 -52.96 -3.45 -17.31
N ASN A 565 -51.92 -4.29 -17.31
CA ASN A 565 -52.12 -5.74 -17.42
C ASN A 565 -51.28 -6.44 -16.32
N ILE A 566 -51.95 -7.18 -15.46
CA ILE A 566 -51.38 -8.16 -14.52
C ILE A 566 -52.13 -9.45 -14.79
N VAL A 567 -51.44 -10.60 -14.81
CA VAL A 567 -52.12 -11.87 -14.62
C VAL A 567 -51.31 -12.78 -13.68
N PHE A 568 -52.03 -13.62 -12.94
CA PHE A 568 -51.73 -14.02 -11.56
C PHE A 568 -51.29 -15.53 -11.45
N ASP A 569 -51.21 -16.16 -10.26
CA ASP A 569 -51.68 -17.55 -9.95
C ASP A 569 -51.83 -17.64 -8.42
N THR A 570 -53.02 -17.96 -7.90
CA THR A 570 -53.41 -17.66 -6.51
C THR A 570 -53.46 -18.88 -5.62
N GLY A 571 -52.40 -19.06 -4.84
CA GLY A 571 -52.33 -20.02 -3.74
C GLY A 571 -52.69 -19.39 -2.40
N ASP A 572 -53.98 -19.12 -2.18
CA ASP A 572 -54.62 -19.30 -0.87
C ASP A 572 -55.96 -20.04 -1.10
N GLU A 573 -56.45 -20.77 -0.09
CA GLU A 573 -57.34 -21.95 -0.19
C GLU A 573 -58.77 -21.70 -0.74
N ARG A 574 -58.99 -20.66 -1.54
CA ARG A 574 -60.25 -20.33 -2.23
C ARG A 574 -60.16 -20.15 -3.77
N GLY A 575 -59.03 -20.45 -4.40
CA GLY A 575 -58.95 -20.64 -5.86
C GLY A 575 -58.09 -19.61 -6.61
N MET A 576 -57.42 -20.14 -7.63
CA MET A 576 -56.30 -19.66 -8.47
C MET A 576 -56.68 -18.64 -9.59
N TYR A 577 -55.89 -17.60 -9.89
CA TYR A 577 -56.02 -16.66 -11.04
C TYR A 577 -54.75 -16.63 -11.88
N ALA A 578 -54.64 -16.92 -13.20
CA ALA A 578 -53.34 -16.80 -13.93
C ALA A 578 -53.26 -16.28 -15.38
N GLY A 579 -52.11 -15.75 -15.83
CA GLY A 579 -51.82 -15.39 -17.27
C GLY A 579 -50.61 -14.48 -17.65
N LEU A 580 -50.53 -14.07 -18.93
CA LEU A 580 -49.30 -13.58 -19.61
C LEU A 580 -49.60 -12.50 -20.70
N ASP A 581 -48.67 -11.58 -21.01
CA ASP A 581 -48.72 -10.66 -22.18
C ASP A 581 -47.43 -10.82 -23.04
N MET A 582 -47.59 -11.07 -24.34
CA MET A 582 -46.50 -11.19 -25.34
C MET A 582 -46.76 -10.17 -26.46
N GLY A 583 -45.85 -9.20 -26.62
CA GLY A 583 -46.12 -7.95 -27.33
C GLY A 583 -46.65 -7.98 -28.78
N ALA A 584 -47.17 -6.80 -29.16
CA ALA A 584 -47.81 -6.38 -30.42
C ALA A 584 -49.21 -6.97 -30.71
N GLY A 585 -50.18 -6.62 -29.85
CA GLY A 585 -51.62 -6.83 -30.03
C GLY A 585 -52.26 -7.38 -28.76
N MET A 586 -52.99 -6.56 -28.00
CA MET A 586 -53.55 -6.97 -26.71
C MET A 586 -54.61 -8.07 -26.85
N PHE A 587 -54.36 -9.24 -26.25
CA PHE A 587 -55.33 -10.31 -25.98
C PHE A 587 -55.51 -10.43 -24.47
N ARG A 588 -56.72 -10.17 -23.94
CA ARG A 588 -57.03 -10.33 -22.51
C ARG A 588 -58.17 -11.34 -22.32
N VAL A 589 -58.00 -12.27 -21.38
CA VAL A 589 -59.00 -13.25 -20.95
C VAL A 589 -59.20 -13.13 -19.45
N ASN A 590 -60.45 -12.91 -19.02
CA ASN A 590 -60.84 -12.89 -17.62
C ASN A 590 -61.77 -14.07 -17.34
N ALA A 591 -61.52 -14.80 -16.25
CA ALA A 591 -62.41 -15.85 -15.74
C ALA A 591 -62.83 -15.52 -14.31
N PHE A 592 -64.13 -15.56 -14.03
CA PHE A 592 -64.68 -15.35 -12.69
C PHE A 592 -65.60 -16.50 -12.30
N ASN A 593 -65.67 -16.80 -10.99
CA ASN A 593 -66.63 -17.73 -10.43
C ASN A 593 -67.33 -17.05 -9.24
N ASP A 594 -68.60 -16.72 -9.42
CA ASP A 594 -69.48 -16.10 -8.42
C ASP A 594 -70.58 -17.11 -8.05
N GLU A 595 -70.79 -17.36 -6.75
CA GLU A 595 -71.78 -18.33 -6.27
C GLU A 595 -73.23 -17.96 -6.64
N ALA A 596 -73.52 -16.70 -6.99
CA ALA A 596 -74.86 -16.26 -7.39
C ALA A 596 -75.13 -16.35 -8.91
N ILE A 597 -74.10 -16.44 -9.74
CA ILE A 597 -74.23 -16.24 -11.21
C ILE A 597 -73.50 -17.30 -12.06
N GLY A 598 -72.65 -18.16 -11.46
CA GLY A 598 -71.90 -19.20 -12.16
C GLY A 598 -70.68 -18.69 -12.94
N MET A 599 -69.91 -19.60 -13.56
CA MET A 599 -68.65 -19.25 -14.25
C MET A 599 -68.88 -18.41 -15.52
N GLN A 600 -68.17 -17.27 -15.61
CA GLN A 600 -68.16 -16.41 -16.80
C GLN A 600 -66.72 -16.20 -17.34
N LEU A 601 -66.58 -16.16 -18.67
CA LEU A 601 -65.33 -15.91 -19.39
C LEU A 601 -65.48 -14.70 -20.33
N ASP A 602 -64.71 -13.63 -20.10
CA ASP A 602 -64.71 -12.42 -20.94
C ASP A 602 -63.40 -12.32 -21.75
N ILE A 603 -63.50 -12.05 -23.06
CA ILE A 603 -62.35 -11.84 -23.96
C ILE A 603 -62.45 -10.45 -24.62
N ILE A 604 -61.42 -9.61 -24.48
CA ILE A 604 -61.42 -8.22 -24.95
C ILE A 604 -60.17 -7.94 -25.81
N MET A 605 -60.35 -7.32 -26.98
CA MET A 605 -59.27 -6.91 -27.91
C MET A 605 -59.46 -5.45 -28.33
N ASN A 606 -58.50 -4.57 -28.06
CA ASN A 606 -58.57 -3.15 -28.44
C ASN A 606 -57.34 -2.73 -29.25
N GLY A 607 -57.56 -2.21 -30.47
CA GLY A 607 -56.63 -1.35 -31.21
C GLY A 607 -55.43 -2.02 -31.91
N LEU A 608 -55.60 -2.44 -33.17
CA LEU A 608 -54.50 -2.60 -34.14
C LEU A 608 -54.32 -1.27 -34.92
N PRO A 609 -53.09 -0.86 -35.29
CA PRO A 609 -52.87 0.40 -36.01
C PRO A 609 -53.11 0.26 -37.53
N TYR A 610 -54.20 0.90 -38.03
CA TYR A 610 -54.54 1.26 -39.44
C TYR A 610 -54.77 0.10 -40.45
N THR A 611 -55.76 0.04 -41.36
CA THR A 611 -56.85 0.90 -41.88
C THR A 611 -58.04 -0.01 -42.23
N GLY A 612 -59.24 0.25 -41.69
CA GLY A 612 -60.46 -0.50 -42.00
C GLY A 612 -61.45 -0.42 -40.83
N ASN A 613 -62.76 -0.36 -41.12
CA ASN A 613 -63.83 -0.22 -40.13
C ASN A 613 -63.85 -1.41 -39.15
N ASN A 614 -63.04 -1.35 -38.09
CA ASN A 614 -62.91 -2.40 -37.07
C ASN A 614 -63.86 -2.19 -35.89
N ASN A 615 -65.05 -1.64 -36.13
CA ASN A 615 -66.15 -1.79 -35.19
C ASN A 615 -66.87 -3.08 -35.55
N LEU A 616 -66.55 -4.15 -34.83
CA LEU A 616 -67.41 -5.33 -34.82
C LEU A 616 -68.74 -4.90 -34.21
N GLN A 617 -69.78 -4.77 -35.03
CA GLN A 617 -71.09 -4.41 -34.49
C GLN A 617 -71.64 -5.59 -33.71
N TYR A 618 -72.43 -5.35 -32.64
CA TYR A 618 -73.03 -6.43 -31.84
C TYR A 618 -73.81 -7.43 -32.72
N SER A 619 -74.36 -6.97 -33.84
CA SER A 619 -75.04 -7.75 -34.87
C SER A 619 -74.15 -8.72 -35.66
N GLN A 620 -72.82 -8.66 -35.51
CA GLN A 620 -71.85 -9.54 -36.16
C GLN A 620 -71.36 -10.68 -35.26
N LEU A 621 -71.71 -10.66 -33.97
CA LEU A 621 -71.40 -11.72 -33.00
C LEU A 621 -72.63 -12.61 -32.80
N TYR A 622 -72.48 -13.91 -32.96
CA TYR A 622 -73.52 -14.87 -32.60
C TYR A 622 -72.92 -16.13 -32.00
N VAL A 623 -73.69 -16.78 -31.13
CA VAL A 623 -73.33 -18.09 -30.58
C VAL A 623 -74.05 -19.14 -31.43
N ASP A 624 -73.31 -20.08 -32.03
CA ASP A 624 -73.94 -21.14 -32.80
C ASP A 624 -74.71 -22.11 -31.88
N GLY A 625 -75.59 -22.94 -32.45
CA GLY A 625 -76.37 -23.93 -31.69
C GLY A 625 -75.55 -25.00 -30.96
N LYS A 626 -74.21 -24.88 -30.90
CA LYS A 626 -73.27 -25.70 -30.11
C LYS A 626 -72.45 -24.87 -29.12
N ASN A 627 -72.90 -23.66 -28.80
CA ASN A 627 -72.29 -22.74 -27.84
C ASN A 627 -70.89 -22.22 -28.20
N ASN A 628 -70.53 -22.20 -29.49
CA ASN A 628 -69.30 -21.55 -29.93
C ASN A 628 -69.60 -20.12 -30.40
N LEU A 629 -68.83 -19.14 -29.93
CA LEU A 629 -68.91 -17.76 -30.41
C LEU A 629 -68.34 -17.66 -31.83
N LYS A 630 -69.13 -17.12 -32.76
CA LYS A 630 -68.80 -16.92 -34.18
C LYS A 630 -68.97 -15.44 -34.56
N ILE A 631 -68.20 -15.02 -35.58
CA ILE A 631 -68.17 -13.63 -36.08
C ILE A 631 -68.45 -13.61 -37.59
N ASN A 632 -69.44 -12.84 -38.04
CA ASN A 632 -69.79 -12.64 -39.45
C ASN A 632 -69.21 -11.32 -39.98
N THR A 633 -68.49 -11.34 -41.11
CA THR A 633 -67.62 -10.24 -41.56
C THR A 633 -68.11 -9.47 -42.81
N GLY A 634 -69.38 -9.59 -43.23
CA GLY A 634 -69.97 -8.81 -44.34
C GLY A 634 -70.79 -7.56 -43.91
N GLU A 635 -70.97 -6.57 -44.81
CA GLU A 635 -71.81 -5.37 -44.59
C GLU A 635 -73.32 -5.70 -44.50
N PRO A 636 -74.11 -5.05 -43.61
CA PRO A 636 -75.44 -5.52 -43.29
C PRO A 636 -76.50 -4.95 -44.23
N ILE A 637 -76.95 -5.73 -45.21
CA ILE A 637 -78.23 -5.49 -45.93
C ILE A 637 -79.42 -6.10 -45.15
N VAL A 638 -79.15 -6.54 -43.92
CA VAL A 638 -80.05 -7.28 -43.04
C VAL A 638 -80.46 -6.40 -41.88
N LYS A 639 -81.75 -6.06 -41.78
CA LYS A 639 -82.31 -5.34 -40.63
C LYS A 639 -82.68 -6.33 -39.53
N PHE A 640 -82.07 -6.21 -38.34
CA PHE A 640 -82.47 -7.01 -37.18
C PHE A 640 -83.55 -6.32 -36.35
N LEU A 641 -84.56 -7.08 -35.91
CA LEU A 641 -85.62 -6.67 -34.99
C LEU A 641 -85.58 -7.53 -33.73
N HIS A 642 -85.78 -6.91 -32.57
CA HIS A 642 -85.85 -7.57 -31.27
C HIS A 642 -87.32 -7.76 -30.81
N PRO A 643 -87.58 -8.53 -29.73
CA PRO A 643 -88.94 -8.81 -29.30
C PRO A 643 -89.68 -7.54 -28.83
N ASN A 644 -90.88 -7.29 -29.38
CA ASN A 644 -91.71 -6.06 -29.31
C ASN A 644 -91.36 -4.91 -30.28
N ASP A 645 -90.40 -5.09 -31.18
CA ASP A 645 -90.05 -4.02 -32.13
C ASP A 645 -91.12 -3.84 -33.21
N GLY A 646 -91.40 -2.57 -33.53
CA GLY A 646 -92.18 -2.16 -34.70
C GLY A 646 -91.27 -1.51 -35.74
N TYR A 647 -91.35 -1.92 -37.01
CA TYR A 647 -90.52 -1.37 -38.08
C TYR A 647 -91.31 -1.10 -39.35
N THR A 648 -91.26 0.13 -39.85
CA THR A 648 -91.77 0.45 -41.19
C THR A 648 -90.70 0.16 -42.22
N MET A 649 -90.97 -0.81 -43.09
CA MET A 649 -90.05 -1.24 -44.14
C MET A 649 -89.79 -0.12 -45.14
N LYS A 650 -88.52 0.04 -45.51
CA LYS A 650 -88.08 1.00 -46.53
C LYS A 650 -87.97 0.30 -47.87
N SER A 651 -88.09 1.05 -48.97
CA SER A 651 -87.94 0.52 -50.32
C SER A 651 -86.54 0.00 -50.65
N THR A 652 -85.54 0.25 -49.79
CA THR A 652 -84.15 -0.21 -49.93
C THR A 652 -83.82 -1.46 -49.12
N ASP A 653 -84.75 -1.94 -48.28
CA ASP A 653 -84.50 -3.13 -47.48
C ASP A 653 -84.50 -4.36 -48.39
N THR A 654 -83.55 -5.28 -48.20
CA THR A 654 -83.51 -6.55 -48.96
C THR A 654 -83.71 -7.77 -48.06
N THR A 655 -83.27 -7.71 -46.80
CA THR A 655 -83.49 -8.77 -45.81
C THR A 655 -83.83 -8.18 -44.44
N ILE A 656 -84.79 -8.76 -43.73
CA ILE A 656 -85.15 -8.40 -42.35
C ILE A 656 -85.14 -9.66 -41.50
N VAL A 657 -84.40 -9.70 -40.40
CA VAL A 657 -84.38 -10.82 -39.46
C VAL A 657 -85.04 -10.38 -38.15
N ALA A 658 -86.11 -11.05 -37.75
CA ALA A 658 -86.79 -10.82 -36.49
C ALA A 658 -86.41 -11.91 -35.47
N ASP A 659 -85.85 -11.49 -34.35
CA ASP A 659 -85.68 -12.32 -33.16
C ASP A 659 -86.85 -12.07 -32.21
N THR A 660 -87.74 -13.06 -32.11
CA THR A 660 -89.04 -12.96 -31.44
C THR A 660 -89.13 -13.96 -30.28
N GLU A 661 -89.87 -13.59 -29.25
CA GLU A 661 -90.13 -14.46 -28.08
C GLU A 661 -91.63 -14.63 -27.89
N PRO A 662 -92.11 -15.71 -27.24
CA PRO A 662 -93.53 -15.89 -26.97
C PRO A 662 -94.09 -14.67 -26.23
N TYR A 663 -95.21 -14.13 -26.74
CA TYR A 663 -95.87 -12.91 -26.25
C TYR A 663 -95.09 -11.60 -26.45
N ARG A 664 -93.95 -11.62 -27.14
CA ARG A 664 -93.15 -10.43 -27.48
C ARG A 664 -92.85 -10.40 -28.98
N ASP A 665 -93.90 -10.13 -29.73
CA ASP A 665 -93.90 -10.26 -31.17
C ASP A 665 -93.25 -9.05 -31.87
N ALA A 666 -92.68 -9.26 -33.05
CA ALA A 666 -92.21 -8.17 -33.91
C ALA A 666 -93.30 -7.77 -34.91
N LYS A 667 -93.36 -6.48 -35.27
CA LYS A 667 -94.31 -5.95 -36.25
C LYS A 667 -93.58 -5.23 -37.37
N ILE A 668 -93.88 -5.59 -38.61
CA ILE A 668 -93.33 -4.94 -39.80
C ILE A 668 -94.48 -4.32 -40.59
N THR A 669 -94.42 -3.00 -40.76
CA THR A 669 -95.37 -2.26 -41.61
C THR A 669 -94.80 -2.14 -43.01
N LEU A 670 -95.53 -2.63 -44.01
CA LEU A 670 -95.16 -2.54 -45.42
C LEU A 670 -95.25 -1.07 -45.90
N PRO A 671 -94.40 -0.64 -46.85
CA PRO A 671 -94.36 0.74 -47.29
C PRO A 671 -95.64 1.13 -48.03
N LYS A 672 -96.02 2.41 -47.91
CA LYS A 672 -97.23 2.98 -48.53
C LYS A 672 -97.21 2.93 -50.07
N ASN A 673 -96.03 3.12 -50.67
CA ASN A 673 -95.82 3.15 -52.12
C ASN A 673 -94.58 2.32 -52.47
N PRO A 674 -94.67 0.97 -52.50
CA PRO A 674 -93.54 0.14 -52.91
C PRO A 674 -93.15 0.43 -54.37
N GLN A 675 -91.87 0.24 -54.71
CA GLN A 675 -91.40 0.38 -56.09
C GLN A 675 -91.60 -0.92 -56.87
N VAL A 676 -92.06 -0.83 -58.12
CA VAL A 676 -92.30 -2.02 -58.97
C VAL A 676 -90.98 -2.78 -59.11
N GLY A 677 -90.99 -4.07 -58.78
CA GLY A 677 -89.81 -4.95 -58.72
C GLY A 677 -89.14 -5.04 -57.36
N MET A 678 -89.65 -4.39 -56.30
CA MET A 678 -89.09 -4.50 -54.94
C MET A 678 -89.24 -5.93 -54.40
N GLU A 679 -88.11 -6.55 -54.04
CA GLU A 679 -88.02 -7.89 -53.43
C GLU A 679 -87.39 -7.81 -52.04
N VAL A 680 -88.07 -8.35 -51.02
CA VAL A 680 -87.56 -8.38 -49.63
C VAL A 680 -87.78 -9.75 -49.00
N GLU A 681 -86.74 -10.26 -48.33
CA GLU A 681 -86.75 -11.50 -47.58
C GLU A 681 -86.90 -11.24 -46.07
N ILE A 682 -87.95 -11.75 -45.44
CA ILE A 682 -88.20 -11.56 -44.00
C ILE A 682 -88.05 -12.89 -43.28
N ILE A 683 -87.11 -13.00 -42.34
CA ILE A 683 -86.73 -14.21 -41.62
C ILE A 683 -87.08 -14.08 -40.13
N ASN A 684 -87.91 -14.96 -39.59
CA ASN A 684 -88.15 -15.04 -38.14
C ASN A 684 -87.28 -16.15 -37.53
N ILE A 685 -86.30 -15.79 -36.71
CA ILE A 685 -85.40 -16.74 -36.02
C ILE A 685 -85.84 -17.09 -34.60
N GLY A 686 -86.82 -16.34 -34.08
CA GLY A 686 -87.34 -16.53 -32.74
C GLY A 686 -88.46 -17.57 -32.63
N THR A 687 -89.03 -17.65 -31.43
CA THR A 687 -90.16 -18.54 -31.09
C THR A 687 -91.49 -17.80 -30.92
N GLY A 688 -91.50 -16.48 -31.04
CA GLY A 688 -92.70 -15.63 -31.08
C GLY A 688 -93.21 -15.36 -32.50
N PHE A 689 -94.19 -14.45 -32.63
CA PHE A 689 -94.75 -14.09 -33.93
C PHE A 689 -94.04 -12.88 -34.56
N CYS A 690 -93.95 -12.88 -35.89
CA CYS A 690 -93.59 -11.70 -36.68
C CYS A 690 -94.80 -11.33 -37.57
N TYR A 691 -95.40 -10.18 -37.32
CA TYR A 691 -96.59 -9.71 -38.04
C TYR A 691 -96.22 -8.79 -39.20
N LEU A 692 -96.91 -8.97 -40.34
CA LEU A 692 -96.89 -8.02 -41.46
C LEU A 692 -98.21 -7.23 -41.48
N GLU A 693 -98.12 -5.90 -41.54
CA GLU A 693 -99.27 -4.99 -41.59
C GLU A 693 -99.11 -4.00 -42.77
N THR A 694 -100.21 -3.61 -43.43
CA THR A 694 -100.18 -2.58 -44.47
C THR A 694 -100.48 -1.20 -43.89
N ALA A 695 -99.82 -0.16 -44.41
CA ALA A 695 -99.93 1.20 -43.86
C ALA A 695 -101.24 1.93 -44.22
N ASP A 696 -101.96 1.51 -45.27
CA ASP A 696 -103.01 2.32 -45.90
C ASP A 696 -104.16 1.53 -46.57
N ASN A 697 -104.51 0.35 -46.06
CA ASN A 697 -105.51 -0.57 -46.65
C ASN A 697 -105.13 -1.12 -48.04
N THR A 698 -103.85 -1.02 -48.43
CA THR A 698 -103.30 -1.78 -49.55
C THR A 698 -103.62 -3.26 -49.36
N LYS A 699 -104.15 -3.90 -50.41
CA LYS A 699 -104.57 -5.30 -50.36
C LYS A 699 -103.35 -6.19 -50.58
N ILE A 700 -103.18 -7.14 -49.67
CA ILE A 700 -102.21 -8.22 -49.84
C ILE A 700 -102.92 -9.30 -50.65
N PHE A 701 -102.38 -9.64 -51.82
CA PHE A 701 -102.88 -10.76 -52.62
C PHE A 701 -102.15 -12.03 -52.20
N TRP A 702 -102.92 -12.95 -51.63
CA TRP A 702 -102.48 -14.28 -51.20
C TRP A 702 -103.61 -15.26 -51.53
N ASP A 703 -103.58 -15.81 -52.75
CA ASP A 703 -104.61 -16.65 -53.39
C ASP A 703 -106.08 -16.12 -53.44
N GLU A 704 -106.52 -15.17 -52.59
CA GLU A 704 -107.81 -14.46 -52.65
C GLU A 704 -107.70 -12.97 -52.23
N VAL A 705 -108.69 -12.14 -52.61
CA VAL A 705 -108.71 -10.68 -52.36
C VAL A 705 -109.22 -10.35 -50.95
N LYS A 706 -108.35 -9.86 -50.05
CA LYS A 706 -108.74 -9.40 -48.69
C LYS A 706 -108.18 -8.00 -48.38
N THR A 707 -108.94 -7.20 -47.62
CA THR A 707 -108.53 -5.87 -47.15
C THR A 707 -107.81 -5.88 -45.80
N LYS A 708 -107.76 -7.03 -45.14
CA LYS A 708 -106.93 -7.32 -43.95
C LYS A 708 -106.53 -8.79 -44.00
N GLU A 709 -105.25 -9.07 -43.87
CA GLU A 709 -104.72 -10.41 -43.67
C GLU A 709 -103.74 -10.36 -42.49
N THR A 710 -103.77 -11.39 -41.66
CA THR A 710 -102.84 -11.53 -40.53
C THR A 710 -101.87 -12.62 -40.91
N VAL A 711 -100.72 -12.23 -41.44
CA VAL A 711 -99.65 -13.18 -41.74
C VAL A 711 -99.07 -13.66 -40.41
N ARG A 712 -99.42 -14.89 -39.99
CA ARG A 712 -98.91 -15.52 -38.76
C ARG A 712 -98.13 -16.79 -39.14
N GLU A 713 -96.91 -16.89 -38.61
CA GLU A 713 -95.97 -18.02 -38.65
C GLU A 713 -95.20 -18.31 -39.95
N HIS A 714 -94.43 -17.34 -40.44
CA HIS A 714 -93.47 -17.63 -41.51
C HIS A 714 -92.04 -17.47 -41.02
N ARG A 715 -91.23 -18.49 -41.31
CA ARG A 715 -89.78 -18.44 -41.08
C ARG A 715 -89.08 -17.66 -42.19
N LYS A 716 -89.68 -17.60 -43.37
CA LYS A 716 -89.22 -16.80 -44.50
C LYS A 716 -90.37 -16.36 -45.42
N ILE A 717 -90.42 -15.07 -45.75
CA ILE A 717 -91.39 -14.47 -46.69
C ILE A 717 -90.62 -13.70 -47.76
N SER A 718 -90.97 -13.92 -49.04
CA SER A 718 -90.50 -13.09 -50.15
C SER A 718 -91.67 -12.29 -50.73
N LEU A 719 -91.53 -10.97 -50.72
CA LEU A 719 -92.53 -10.02 -51.24
C LEU A 719 -92.08 -9.53 -52.62
N LEU A 720 -92.96 -9.43 -53.62
CA LEU A 720 -92.64 -8.79 -54.90
C LEU A 720 -93.75 -7.83 -55.33
N TYR A 721 -93.43 -6.54 -55.43
CA TYR A 721 -94.40 -5.56 -55.92
C TYR A 721 -94.41 -5.49 -57.45
N VAL A 722 -95.57 -5.71 -58.09
CA VAL A 722 -95.68 -5.88 -59.55
C VAL A 722 -96.35 -4.73 -60.32
N GLY A 723 -96.92 -3.73 -59.63
CA GLY A 723 -97.42 -2.48 -60.25
C GLY A 723 -98.84 -2.54 -60.83
N GLY A 724 -99.68 -1.58 -60.41
CA GLY A 724 -101.11 -1.40 -60.73
C GLY A 724 -101.76 -0.60 -59.59
N SER A 725 -102.84 0.16 -59.82
CA SER A 725 -103.49 0.94 -58.75
C SER A 725 -103.98 0.02 -57.63
N ASP A 726 -103.26 0.06 -56.50
CA ASP A 726 -103.57 -0.51 -55.17
C ASP A 726 -103.27 -1.99 -54.86
N ASP A 727 -102.47 -2.71 -55.68
CA ASP A 727 -102.26 -4.17 -55.50
C ASP A 727 -100.79 -4.60 -55.24
N LEU A 728 -100.50 -5.25 -54.09
CA LEU A 728 -99.20 -5.87 -53.72
C LEU A 728 -99.33 -7.41 -53.71
N TRP A 729 -98.44 -8.10 -54.43
CA TRP A 729 -98.46 -9.56 -54.54
C TRP A 729 -97.35 -10.21 -53.69
N ILE A 730 -97.70 -11.25 -52.94
CA ILE A 730 -96.73 -12.07 -52.18
C ILE A 730 -96.55 -13.37 -52.95
N TYR A 731 -95.34 -13.60 -53.47
CA TYR A 731 -95.15 -14.68 -54.45
C TYR A 731 -94.65 -15.99 -53.85
N THR A 732 -93.99 -16.00 -52.68
CA THR A 732 -93.51 -17.25 -52.09
C THR A 732 -93.32 -17.13 -50.57
N THR A 733 -93.73 -18.16 -49.83
CA THR A 733 -93.41 -18.34 -48.40
C THR A 733 -92.83 -19.73 -48.16
N GLU A 734 -91.81 -19.80 -47.29
CA GLU A 734 -91.41 -21.04 -46.62
C GLU A 734 -91.90 -20.95 -45.16
N GLY A 735 -92.91 -21.74 -44.83
CA GLY A 735 -93.52 -21.77 -43.50
C GLY A 735 -94.94 -22.32 -43.52
N TYR A 736 -95.51 -22.53 -42.34
CA TYR A 736 -96.90 -22.94 -42.19
C TYR A 736 -97.79 -21.69 -42.15
N CYS A 737 -98.87 -21.70 -42.92
CA CYS A 737 -99.88 -20.66 -42.91
C CYS A 737 -101.18 -21.24 -42.35
N GLY A 738 -101.73 -20.67 -41.27
CA GLY A 738 -103.09 -20.98 -40.80
C GLY A 738 -103.21 -21.18 -39.29
N ASN A 739 -104.41 -20.87 -38.78
CA ASN A 739 -104.81 -20.82 -37.37
C ASN A 739 -104.14 -21.84 -36.42
N HIS A 740 -103.48 -21.32 -35.38
CA HIS A 740 -103.52 -21.97 -34.08
C HIS A 740 -104.90 -21.80 -33.46
N THR A 741 -105.56 -22.92 -33.18
CA THR A 741 -105.89 -23.14 -31.76
C THR A 741 -104.65 -23.64 -31.05
#